data_AF-Q2CBT7-F1
#
_entry.id   AF-Q2CBT7-F1
#
_cell.length_a   1.000
_cell.length_b   1.000
_cell.length_c   1.000
_cell.angle_alpha   90.00
_cell.angle_beta   90.00
_cell.angle_gamma   90.00
#
_symmetry.space_group_name_H-M   'P 1'
#
loop_
_entity.id
_entity.type
_entity.pdbx_description
1 polymer ?
#
loop_
_entity_poly.entity_id
_entity_poly.type
_entity_poly.pdbx_seq_one_letter_code
_entity_poly.pdbx_strand_id
1 'polypeptide(L)'
;MTDAPPLRGHTGGSWDRQAHETLYGHNLNTGLGDFIVEQVRPADFMEFGSGLCGLANYVAERLPLAPSYCIEPEIVSDVHPDLALLNVDVLAAPAPRVLDALFDMVLSIEVAEHVPRDRHEALFDFLVSRAGRLIVFSAARPGQGGHGHVSERPELEWRREFTDRGCRFDPALTMRARTMSNPRNINHRRNLQVFHAPERTPELLALERCARPYLQDLLTLVTRAGSGFTGNLFHVDLDGACGGRPDHSLHWKRENLRHLAARADHCLEIGFAAGHSALLCLLANPTLRMTIVDPLQFAHGRACFDYLAAMFPGRLDLVEGYSGDVLPTLPRGQYDLVHLDGGKDKTIESDLNMLRSLVREDHVLCIDDTQNPGLNAVVERWIAEGRLDTAGFEARIAASRQSRWTHCIARYGQAPEPQLDAILSRVGAQYREVDHPSIYTNDGGKPGRARAAYLVQAMHEVEARGLEGAFVEVGVAAGHSSVIAALAASRHFPRDFYLYDTFSGFAGDLPDEVDMHGVSIRDYDLAKYRQTPCTAAAVRARVEAAGQPSERLFLLEGPAEETIPRLVPPKIAVLRLDADLFDPTYAALRHMFDLVEPGGYVIVDDYGHWKGCAEAVDRFFAERGTVFPGEKIDYTCYGWRT
;
A
#
# COMPACT_ATOMS: atom_id res chain seq x y z
N MET A 1 25.43 -54.95 28.38
CA MET A 1 24.98 -53.55 28.33
C MET A 1 26.14 -52.77 27.75
N THR A 2 26.03 -52.36 26.49
CA THR A 2 27.06 -51.58 25.82
C THR A 2 26.83 -50.11 26.14
N ASP A 3 27.73 -49.52 26.94
CA ASP A 3 27.81 -48.07 27.21
C ASP A 3 28.31 -47.33 25.96
N ALA A 4 27.54 -47.37 24.87
CA ALA A 4 27.75 -46.46 23.76
C ALA A 4 27.23 -45.07 24.20
N PRO A 5 27.99 -43.98 23.98
CA PRO A 5 27.50 -42.64 24.25
C PRO A 5 26.19 -42.39 23.47
N PRO A 6 25.22 -41.64 24.03
CA PRO A 6 23.98 -41.35 23.33
C PRO A 6 24.29 -40.67 21.99
N LEU A 7 23.59 -41.12 20.94
CA LEU A 7 23.72 -40.53 19.61
C LEU A 7 23.42 -39.03 19.69
N ARG A 8 24.19 -38.25 18.93
CA ARG A 8 24.02 -36.80 18.88
C ARG A 8 22.60 -36.45 18.42
N GLY A 9 21.98 -35.46 19.06
CA GLY A 9 20.61 -35.04 18.75
C GLY A 9 19.50 -35.85 19.43
N HIS A 10 19.83 -36.95 20.13
CA HIS A 10 18.84 -37.79 20.82
C HIS A 10 17.99 -37.04 21.85
N THR A 11 18.51 -35.96 22.44
CA THR A 11 17.81 -35.08 23.40
C THR A 11 17.46 -33.71 22.81
N GLY A 12 17.54 -33.54 21.49
CA GLY A 12 17.40 -32.27 20.78
C GLY A 12 18.75 -31.68 20.33
N GLY A 13 18.73 -30.72 19.40
CA GLY A 13 19.94 -30.09 18.82
C GLY A 13 20.35 -30.66 17.45
N SER A 14 21.58 -30.33 16.99
CA SER A 14 22.12 -30.73 15.67
C SER A 14 22.50 -32.21 15.60
N TRP A 15 22.35 -32.80 14.41
CA TRP A 15 22.61 -34.23 14.18
C TRP A 15 23.81 -34.37 13.26
N ASP A 16 24.59 -35.43 13.45
CA ASP A 16 25.63 -35.84 12.50
C ASP A 16 25.11 -36.98 11.60
N ARG A 17 25.90 -37.33 10.56
CA ARG A 17 25.56 -38.38 9.61
C ARG A 17 25.32 -39.73 10.29
N GLN A 18 26.14 -40.08 11.28
CA GLN A 18 26.03 -41.37 11.99
C GLN A 18 24.72 -41.46 12.76
N ALA A 19 24.36 -40.40 13.49
CA ALA A 19 23.10 -40.31 14.21
C ALA A 19 21.90 -40.40 13.25
N HIS A 20 21.93 -39.66 12.14
CA HIS A 20 20.86 -39.70 11.15
C HIS A 20 20.69 -41.10 10.52
N GLU A 21 21.77 -41.72 10.05
CA GLU A 21 21.72 -43.07 9.46
C GLU A 21 21.26 -44.13 10.47
N THR A 22 21.66 -44.01 11.73
CA THR A 22 21.31 -44.97 12.79
C THR A 22 19.86 -44.83 13.25
N LEU A 23 19.36 -43.61 13.43
CA LEU A 23 18.03 -43.35 13.99
C LEU A 23 16.93 -43.33 12.91
N TYR A 24 17.25 -42.87 11.70
CA TYR A 24 16.28 -42.61 10.64
C TYR A 24 16.56 -43.36 9.33
N GLY A 25 17.81 -43.73 9.06
CA GLY A 25 18.21 -44.40 7.81
C GLY A 25 17.91 -43.56 6.55
N HIS A 26 17.77 -44.23 5.41
CA HIS A 26 17.34 -43.60 4.15
C HIS A 26 15.81 -43.51 4.08
N ASN A 27 15.22 -42.52 4.76
CA ASN A 27 13.77 -42.35 4.86
C ASN A 27 13.21 -41.27 3.91
N LEU A 28 13.36 -41.47 2.59
CA LEU A 28 12.84 -40.55 1.59
C LEU A 28 11.32 -40.72 1.39
N ASN A 29 10.57 -39.63 1.55
CA ASN A 29 9.17 -39.57 1.15
C ASN A 29 9.06 -39.18 -0.33
N THR A 30 9.16 -40.17 -1.22
CA THR A 30 9.06 -39.97 -2.68
C THR A 30 7.76 -39.29 -3.08
N GLY A 31 6.63 -39.61 -2.46
CA GLY A 31 5.34 -38.96 -2.75
C GLY A 31 5.29 -37.47 -2.38
N LEU A 32 6.04 -37.03 -1.37
CA LEU A 32 6.24 -35.60 -1.11
C LEU A 32 7.14 -34.96 -2.19
N GLY A 33 8.18 -35.68 -2.62
CA GLY A 33 8.99 -35.28 -3.77
C GLY A 33 8.16 -35.11 -5.05
N ASP A 34 7.29 -36.07 -5.36
CA ASP A 34 6.39 -36.01 -6.51
C ASP A 34 5.40 -34.84 -6.40
N PHE A 35 4.86 -34.57 -5.21
CA PHE A 35 4.06 -33.36 -4.99
C PHE A 35 4.84 -32.09 -5.34
N ILE A 36 6.09 -31.98 -4.89
CA ILE A 36 6.92 -30.80 -5.19
C ILE A 36 7.20 -30.72 -6.69
N VAL A 37 7.60 -31.82 -7.33
CA VAL A 37 7.95 -31.87 -8.76
C VAL A 37 6.73 -31.64 -9.65
N GLU A 38 5.57 -32.19 -9.32
CA GLU A 38 4.41 -32.17 -10.20
C GLU A 38 3.48 -30.98 -9.94
N GLN A 39 3.32 -30.57 -8.68
CA GLN A 39 2.34 -29.57 -8.26
C GLN A 39 2.97 -28.23 -7.89
N VAL A 40 4.15 -28.23 -7.27
CA VAL A 40 4.82 -26.99 -6.84
C VAL A 40 5.69 -26.41 -7.96
N ARG A 41 6.53 -27.24 -8.59
CA ARG A 41 7.48 -26.89 -9.65
C ARG A 41 8.30 -25.63 -9.33
N PRO A 42 9.11 -25.65 -8.25
CA PRO A 42 9.88 -24.49 -7.87
C PRO A 42 10.95 -24.13 -8.91
N ALA A 43 11.17 -22.83 -9.14
CA ALA A 43 12.30 -22.35 -9.95
C ALA A 43 13.63 -22.47 -9.20
N ASP A 44 13.61 -22.19 -7.90
CA ASP A 44 14.68 -22.46 -6.92
C ASP A 44 14.04 -22.74 -5.56
N PHE A 45 14.82 -23.27 -4.62
CA PHE A 45 14.35 -23.46 -3.26
C PHE A 45 15.44 -23.33 -2.19
N MET A 46 14.97 -23.08 -0.97
CA MET A 46 15.75 -23.23 0.25
C MET A 46 15.10 -24.31 1.14
N GLU A 47 15.86 -25.35 1.47
CA GLU A 47 15.45 -26.37 2.44
C GLU A 47 16.16 -26.14 3.77
N PHE A 48 15.39 -25.82 4.81
CA PHE A 48 15.86 -25.65 6.18
C PHE A 48 15.74 -26.98 6.94
N GLY A 49 16.85 -27.45 7.52
CA GLY A 49 16.93 -28.76 8.16
C GLY A 49 16.83 -29.90 7.14
N SER A 50 17.71 -29.88 6.15
CA SER A 50 17.66 -30.82 5.01
C SER A 50 18.07 -32.26 5.37
N GLY A 51 18.62 -32.48 6.56
CA GLY A 51 19.21 -33.78 6.91
C GLY A 51 20.28 -34.17 5.88
N LEU A 52 20.22 -35.41 5.39
CA LEU A 52 21.10 -35.91 4.32
C LEU A 52 20.75 -35.41 2.90
N CYS A 53 19.91 -34.37 2.76
CA CYS A 53 19.51 -33.77 1.49
C CYS A 53 18.74 -34.71 0.54
N GLY A 54 18.12 -35.78 1.07
CA GLY A 54 17.45 -36.78 0.24
C GLY A 54 16.28 -36.22 -0.57
N LEU A 55 15.47 -35.34 0.03
CA LEU A 55 14.35 -34.70 -0.65
C LEU A 55 14.84 -33.66 -1.66
N ALA A 56 15.81 -32.81 -1.28
CA ALA A 56 16.44 -31.86 -2.19
C ALA A 56 17.02 -32.52 -3.45
N ASN A 57 17.81 -33.60 -3.27
CA ASN A 57 18.40 -34.35 -4.39
C ASN A 57 17.31 -34.93 -5.31
N TYR A 58 16.24 -35.49 -4.74
CA TYR A 58 15.11 -36.03 -5.52
C TYR A 58 14.48 -34.98 -6.44
N VAL A 59 14.31 -33.75 -5.93
CA VAL A 59 13.74 -32.62 -6.68
C VAL A 59 14.73 -32.13 -7.75
N ALA A 60 16.00 -31.96 -7.40
CA ALA A 60 17.04 -31.45 -8.31
C ALA A 60 17.31 -32.40 -9.50
N GLU A 61 17.19 -33.72 -9.31
CA GLU A 61 17.28 -34.69 -10.39
C GLU A 61 16.17 -34.57 -11.45
N ARG A 62 15.05 -33.91 -11.12
CA ARG A 62 13.81 -33.92 -11.93
C ARG A 62 13.38 -32.56 -12.43
N LEU A 63 13.95 -31.48 -11.89
CA LEU A 63 13.62 -30.12 -12.28
C LEU A 63 14.88 -29.34 -12.65
N PRO A 64 14.81 -28.48 -13.68
CA PRO A 64 15.85 -27.50 -13.93
C PRO A 64 15.76 -26.39 -12.87
N LEU A 65 16.69 -26.39 -11.91
CA LEU A 65 16.70 -25.43 -10.81
C LEU A 65 17.73 -24.32 -11.04
N ALA A 66 17.37 -23.11 -10.62
CA ALA A 66 18.34 -22.07 -10.31
C ALA A 66 19.03 -22.37 -8.96
N PRO A 67 20.12 -21.66 -8.58
CA PRO A 67 20.89 -21.97 -7.38
C PRO A 67 20.02 -22.15 -6.13
N SER A 68 20.03 -23.37 -5.59
CA SER A 68 19.18 -23.79 -4.46
C SER A 68 20.03 -24.28 -3.30
N TYR A 69 19.54 -24.09 -2.09
CA TYR A 69 20.36 -24.22 -0.88
C TYR A 69 19.71 -25.14 0.15
N CYS A 70 20.51 -26.03 0.69
CA CYS A 70 20.16 -26.91 1.81
C CYS A 70 20.89 -26.39 3.06
N ILE A 71 20.19 -26.26 4.18
CA ILE A 71 20.76 -25.74 5.43
C ILE A 71 20.72 -26.84 6.47
N GLU A 72 21.89 -27.17 7.01
CA GLU A 72 22.02 -28.13 8.09
C GLU A 72 23.33 -27.91 8.84
N PRO A 73 23.34 -27.62 10.16
CA PRO A 73 24.54 -27.21 10.88
C PRO A 73 25.76 -28.13 10.74
N GLU A 74 25.59 -29.45 10.85
CA GLU A 74 26.73 -30.38 11.05
C GLU A 74 26.63 -31.70 10.29
N ILE A 75 26.07 -31.67 9.07
CA ILE A 75 25.98 -32.85 8.18
C ILE A 75 26.96 -32.78 7.01
N VAL A 76 27.54 -33.93 6.67
CA VAL A 76 28.22 -34.16 5.39
C VAL A 76 27.38 -35.13 4.57
N SER A 77 26.89 -34.68 3.42
CA SER A 77 26.10 -35.51 2.50
C SER A 77 26.53 -35.32 1.05
N ASP A 78 26.25 -36.32 0.22
CA ASP A 78 26.38 -36.21 -1.23
C ASP A 78 25.20 -35.38 -1.74
N VAL A 79 25.49 -34.23 -2.35
CA VAL A 79 24.48 -33.31 -2.88
C VAL A 79 24.56 -33.21 -4.39
N HIS A 80 23.41 -33.05 -5.03
CA HIS A 80 23.32 -32.81 -6.46
C HIS A 80 24.15 -31.57 -6.85
N PRO A 81 24.84 -31.56 -8.02
CA PRO A 81 25.74 -30.46 -8.40
C PRO A 81 25.10 -29.06 -8.45
N ASP A 82 23.79 -28.99 -8.69
CA ASP A 82 23.02 -27.74 -8.74
C ASP A 82 22.56 -27.26 -7.35
N LEU A 83 22.90 -27.99 -6.29
CA LEU A 83 22.57 -27.66 -4.90
C LEU A 83 23.82 -27.30 -4.12
N ALA A 84 23.67 -26.40 -3.14
CA ALA A 84 24.69 -26.11 -2.15
C ALA A 84 24.22 -26.49 -0.75
N LEU A 85 24.99 -27.34 -0.06
CA LEU A 85 24.80 -27.63 1.37
C LEU A 85 25.56 -26.58 2.20
N LEU A 86 24.84 -25.87 3.06
CA LEU A 86 25.38 -24.86 3.94
C LEU A 86 25.40 -25.39 5.38
N ASN A 87 26.60 -25.66 5.88
CA ASN A 87 26.82 -26.11 7.25
C ASN A 87 26.82 -24.95 8.25
N VAL A 88 25.62 -24.49 8.59
CA VAL A 88 25.42 -23.33 9.46
C VAL A 88 24.18 -23.51 10.34
N ASP A 89 24.31 -23.12 11.61
CA ASP A 89 23.17 -22.86 12.49
C ASP A 89 22.78 -21.38 12.38
N VAL A 90 21.81 -21.08 11.51
CA VAL A 90 21.32 -19.70 11.29
C VAL A 90 20.52 -19.13 12.47
N LEU A 91 20.23 -19.94 13.51
CA LEU A 91 19.61 -19.46 14.75
C LEU A 91 20.66 -19.10 15.82
N ALA A 92 21.92 -19.51 15.62
CA ALA A 92 23.04 -19.21 16.50
C ALA A 92 24.07 -18.25 15.87
N ALA A 93 24.08 -18.11 14.54
CA ALA A 93 24.99 -17.24 13.82
C ALA A 93 24.28 -16.52 12.64
N PRO A 94 24.81 -15.38 12.17
CA PRO A 94 24.28 -14.71 10.99
C PRO A 94 24.23 -15.64 9.78
N ALA A 95 23.13 -15.56 9.03
CA ALA A 95 22.94 -16.36 7.82
C ALA A 95 23.99 -15.99 6.74
N PRO A 96 24.52 -16.97 5.98
CA PRO A 96 25.34 -16.69 4.82
C PRO A 96 24.62 -15.79 3.82
N ARG A 97 25.32 -14.81 3.23
CA ARG A 97 24.76 -13.82 2.29
C ARG A 97 24.03 -14.42 1.08
N VAL A 98 24.40 -15.63 0.67
CA VAL A 98 23.70 -16.37 -0.39
C VAL A 98 22.23 -16.65 -0.06
N LEU A 99 21.86 -16.61 1.23
CA LEU A 99 20.49 -16.76 1.72
C LEU A 99 19.73 -15.43 1.84
N ASP A 100 20.31 -14.31 1.40
CA ASP A 100 19.64 -13.00 1.42
C ASP A 100 18.74 -12.77 0.20
N ALA A 101 18.45 -13.83 -0.55
CA ALA A 101 17.54 -13.86 -1.70
C ALA A 101 16.13 -14.35 -1.31
N LEU A 102 15.13 -14.04 -2.13
CA LEU A 102 13.85 -14.75 -2.09
C LEU A 102 14.00 -16.04 -2.89
N PHE A 103 13.46 -17.14 -2.37
CA PHE A 103 13.38 -18.43 -3.04
C PHE A 103 11.93 -18.69 -3.42
N ASP A 104 11.70 -19.20 -4.62
CA ASP A 104 10.38 -19.55 -5.11
C ASP A 104 9.67 -20.50 -4.14
N MET A 105 10.39 -21.47 -3.57
CA MET A 105 9.90 -22.31 -2.47
C MET A 105 10.84 -22.30 -1.26
N VAL A 106 10.26 -22.19 -0.06
CA VAL A 106 10.94 -22.51 1.20
C VAL A 106 10.36 -23.80 1.78
N LEU A 107 11.24 -24.71 2.19
CA LEU A 107 10.91 -26.05 2.67
C LEU A 107 11.47 -26.24 4.09
N SER A 108 10.67 -26.79 5.00
CA SER A 108 11.10 -27.16 6.36
C SER A 108 10.21 -28.31 6.88
N ILE A 109 10.75 -29.52 6.92
CA ILE A 109 9.97 -30.75 7.15
C ILE A 109 10.45 -31.47 8.41
N GLU A 110 9.59 -31.54 9.44
CA GLU A 110 9.87 -32.18 10.74
C GLU A 110 11.15 -31.61 11.40
N VAL A 111 11.26 -30.28 11.44
CA VAL A 111 12.43 -29.57 12.01
C VAL A 111 12.07 -28.76 13.25
N ALA A 112 10.96 -28.03 13.23
CA ALA A 112 10.64 -27.03 14.26
C ALA A 112 10.44 -27.65 15.65
N GLU A 113 10.01 -28.91 15.73
CA GLU A 113 9.87 -29.68 16.98
C GLU A 113 11.20 -29.97 17.69
N HIS A 114 12.33 -29.80 16.99
CA HIS A 114 13.69 -29.95 17.53
C HIS A 114 14.30 -28.61 17.96
N VAL A 115 13.64 -27.49 17.63
CA VAL A 115 14.11 -26.13 17.94
C VAL A 115 13.49 -25.69 19.27
N PRO A 116 14.26 -25.19 20.25
CA PRO A 116 13.70 -24.66 21.50
C PRO A 116 12.62 -23.59 21.26
N ARG A 117 11.56 -23.59 22.07
CA ARG A 117 10.38 -22.75 21.86
C ARG A 117 10.70 -21.24 21.84
N ASP A 118 11.69 -20.81 22.61
CA ASP A 118 12.20 -19.45 22.67
C ASP A 118 12.91 -19.00 21.37
N ARG A 119 13.27 -19.93 20.48
CA ARG A 119 13.89 -19.67 19.17
C ARG A 119 12.90 -19.70 18.00
N HIS A 120 11.64 -20.07 18.25
CA HIS A 120 10.65 -20.19 17.18
C HIS A 120 10.39 -18.86 16.46
N GLU A 121 10.35 -17.74 17.18
CA GLU A 121 10.11 -16.42 16.55
C GLU A 121 11.15 -16.16 15.45
N ALA A 122 12.44 -16.29 15.78
CA ALA A 122 13.55 -16.16 14.84
C ALA A 122 13.48 -17.19 13.69
N LEU A 123 13.10 -18.44 13.97
CA LEU A 123 12.92 -19.47 12.93
C LEU A 123 11.85 -19.09 11.91
N PHE A 124 10.66 -18.73 12.35
CA PHE A 124 9.56 -18.43 11.43
C PHE A 124 9.81 -17.10 10.69
N ASP A 125 10.44 -16.11 11.33
CA ASP A 125 10.91 -14.90 10.64
C ASP A 125 11.96 -15.23 9.56
N PHE A 126 12.89 -16.14 9.86
CA PHE A 126 13.91 -16.59 8.91
C PHE A 126 13.28 -17.27 7.69
N LEU A 127 12.31 -18.18 7.89
CA LEU A 127 11.64 -18.90 6.81
C LEU A 127 10.76 -17.96 5.96
N VAL A 128 9.91 -17.15 6.60
CA VAL A 128 8.95 -16.28 5.90
C VAL A 128 9.65 -15.17 5.14
N SER A 129 10.71 -14.58 5.69
CA SER A 129 11.47 -13.51 5.02
C SER A 129 12.08 -13.99 3.70
N ARG A 130 12.36 -15.29 3.54
CA ARG A 130 13.00 -15.91 2.37
C ARG A 130 12.03 -16.54 1.37
N ALA A 131 10.75 -16.65 1.73
CA ALA A 131 9.74 -17.22 0.85
C ALA A 131 9.26 -16.20 -0.20
N GLY A 132 9.44 -16.56 -1.48
CA GLY A 132 9.02 -15.79 -2.64
C GLY A 132 7.64 -16.18 -3.18
N ARG A 133 7.29 -17.47 -3.21
CA ARG A 133 5.98 -17.94 -3.68
C ARG A 133 5.30 -18.91 -2.71
N LEU A 134 5.96 -19.98 -2.31
CA LEU A 134 5.36 -21.00 -1.42
C LEU A 134 6.26 -21.36 -0.23
N ILE A 135 5.61 -21.76 0.85
CA ILE A 135 6.23 -22.44 1.99
C ILE A 135 5.60 -23.82 2.14
N VAL A 136 6.42 -24.87 2.16
CA VAL A 136 6.00 -26.24 2.46
C VAL A 136 6.58 -26.63 3.82
N PHE A 137 5.71 -26.87 4.79
CA PHE A 137 6.10 -27.01 6.19
C PHE A 137 5.49 -28.25 6.83
N SER A 138 6.24 -28.93 7.70
CA SER A 138 5.68 -29.84 8.70
C SER A 138 6.45 -29.75 10.01
N ALA A 139 5.76 -30.03 11.10
CA ALA A 139 6.34 -30.22 12.42
C ALA A 139 5.45 -31.11 13.29
N ALA A 140 6.05 -31.79 14.26
CA ALA A 140 5.37 -32.71 15.14
C ALA A 140 4.23 -32.08 15.96
N ARG A 141 3.16 -32.87 16.12
CA ARG A 141 2.04 -32.58 17.03
C ARG A 141 2.31 -33.14 18.43
N PRO A 142 1.61 -32.64 19.48
CA PRO A 142 1.75 -33.17 20.82
C PRO A 142 1.42 -34.67 20.86
N GLY A 143 2.32 -35.46 21.45
CA GLY A 143 2.19 -36.91 21.56
C GLY A 143 2.52 -37.68 20.29
N GLN A 144 3.11 -37.05 19.27
CA GLN A 144 3.61 -37.76 18.08
C GLN A 144 4.74 -38.72 18.43
N GLY A 145 5.61 -38.33 19.37
CA GLY A 145 6.83 -39.07 19.70
C GLY A 145 7.87 -38.98 18.58
N GLY A 146 9.10 -39.40 18.87
CA GLY A 146 10.26 -39.24 17.98
C GLY A 146 11.51 -38.92 18.79
N HIS A 147 12.69 -38.98 18.16
CA HIS A 147 13.94 -38.65 18.84
C HIS A 147 14.17 -37.14 18.85
N GLY A 148 14.61 -36.58 19.97
CA GLY A 148 14.98 -35.17 20.07
C GLY A 148 13.84 -34.15 19.93
N HIS A 149 12.58 -34.54 20.11
CA HIS A 149 11.47 -33.60 20.18
C HIS A 149 11.52 -32.81 21.49
N VAL A 150 11.59 -31.49 21.41
CA VAL A 150 11.66 -30.59 22.57
C VAL A 150 10.51 -29.58 22.61
N SER A 151 9.76 -29.45 21.52
CA SER A 151 8.82 -28.33 21.32
C SER A 151 7.64 -28.68 20.41
N GLU A 152 7.07 -29.88 20.56
CA GLU A 152 5.82 -30.29 19.87
C GLU A 152 4.67 -29.29 20.13
N ARG A 153 3.90 -28.93 19.09
CA ARG A 153 2.76 -28.00 19.22
C ARG A 153 1.55 -28.43 18.38
N PRO A 154 0.33 -28.00 18.75
CA PRO A 154 -0.85 -28.20 17.92
C PRO A 154 -0.68 -27.64 16.50
N GLU A 155 -1.27 -28.31 15.51
CA GLU A 155 -1.21 -27.92 14.09
C GLU A 155 -1.61 -26.45 13.85
N LEU A 156 -2.65 -25.98 14.56
CA LEU A 156 -3.14 -24.60 14.44
C LEU A 156 -2.16 -23.58 15.01
N GLU A 157 -1.35 -23.95 16.00
CA GLU A 157 -0.28 -23.05 16.48
C GLU A 157 0.81 -22.91 15.44
N TRP A 158 1.24 -24.01 14.81
CA TRP A 158 2.18 -23.94 13.69
C TRP A 158 1.63 -23.10 12.54
N ARG A 159 0.33 -23.24 12.24
CA ARG A 159 -0.33 -22.43 11.21
C ARG A 159 -0.27 -20.94 11.54
N ARG A 160 -0.52 -20.57 12.80
CA ARG A 160 -0.51 -19.18 13.27
C ARG A 160 0.83 -18.51 13.06
N GLU A 161 1.94 -19.22 13.27
CA GLU A 161 3.27 -18.65 13.03
C GLU A 161 3.47 -18.09 11.62
N PHE A 162 2.86 -18.72 10.61
CA PHE A 162 2.88 -18.24 9.23
C PHE A 162 1.80 -17.18 8.97
N THR A 163 0.58 -17.39 9.43
CA THR A 163 -0.53 -16.45 9.15
C THR A 163 -0.33 -15.10 9.84
N ASP A 164 0.24 -15.09 11.04
CA ASP A 164 0.58 -13.88 11.79
C ASP A 164 1.75 -13.11 11.14
N ARG A 165 2.42 -13.71 10.15
CA ARG A 165 3.45 -13.09 9.31
C ARG A 165 2.96 -12.80 7.89
N GLY A 166 1.64 -12.85 7.66
CA GLY A 166 1.01 -12.53 6.39
C GLY A 166 1.04 -13.65 5.35
N CYS A 167 1.47 -14.86 5.69
CA CYS A 167 1.33 -16.01 4.79
C CYS A 167 -0.12 -16.46 4.71
N ARG A 168 -0.56 -16.90 3.52
CA ARG A 168 -1.92 -17.43 3.32
C ARG A 168 -1.90 -18.95 3.26
N PHE A 169 -2.56 -19.60 4.23
CA PHE A 169 -2.72 -21.05 4.23
C PHE A 169 -3.51 -21.55 3.01
N ASP A 170 -3.00 -22.58 2.32
CA ASP A 170 -3.66 -23.21 1.18
C ASP A 170 -4.20 -24.59 1.55
N PRO A 171 -5.51 -24.73 1.84
CA PRO A 171 -6.10 -26.01 2.21
C PRO A 171 -6.06 -27.04 1.08
N ALA A 172 -6.14 -26.60 -0.19
CA ALA A 172 -6.20 -27.50 -1.34
C ALA A 172 -4.82 -28.09 -1.65
N LEU A 173 -3.76 -27.26 -1.70
CA LEU A 173 -2.38 -27.71 -1.83
C LEU A 173 -1.95 -28.54 -0.63
N THR A 174 -2.36 -28.15 0.59
CA THR A 174 -2.11 -28.94 1.80
C THR A 174 -2.70 -30.34 1.69
N MET A 175 -3.96 -30.46 1.27
CA MET A 175 -4.62 -31.75 1.08
C MET A 175 -3.91 -32.59 0.01
N ARG A 176 -3.46 -31.97 -1.09
CA ARG A 176 -2.69 -32.65 -2.14
C ARG A 176 -1.35 -33.17 -1.59
N ALA A 177 -0.56 -32.34 -0.90
CA ALA A 177 0.72 -32.73 -0.31
C ALA A 177 0.57 -33.92 0.67
N ARG A 178 -0.47 -33.86 1.51
CA ARG A 178 -0.83 -34.94 2.44
C ARG A 178 -1.27 -36.21 1.72
N THR A 179 -2.03 -36.10 0.64
CA THR A 179 -2.56 -37.25 -0.09
C THR A 179 -1.49 -37.95 -0.91
N MET A 180 -0.60 -37.19 -1.55
CA MET A 180 0.51 -37.71 -2.37
C MET A 180 1.64 -38.30 -1.51
N SER A 181 1.85 -37.80 -0.29
CA SER A 181 2.83 -38.37 0.65
C SER A 181 2.64 -39.88 0.83
N ASN A 182 3.76 -40.62 0.85
CA ASN A 182 3.77 -42.08 0.94
C ASN A 182 2.82 -42.59 2.04
N PRO A 183 1.98 -43.61 1.78
CA PRO A 183 0.98 -44.09 2.74
C PRO A 183 1.54 -44.47 4.12
N ARG A 184 2.79 -44.95 4.17
CA ARG A 184 3.48 -45.32 5.41
C ARG A 184 3.97 -44.11 6.23
N ASN A 185 4.10 -42.93 5.61
CA ASN A 185 4.52 -41.69 6.28
C ASN A 185 3.31 -40.96 6.89
N ILE A 186 2.72 -41.57 7.93
CA ILE A 186 1.52 -41.07 8.62
C ILE A 186 1.71 -39.63 9.12
N ASN A 187 2.92 -39.29 9.59
CA ASN A 187 3.24 -37.96 10.10
C ASN A 187 3.14 -36.91 8.99
N HIS A 188 3.76 -37.12 7.83
CA HIS A 188 3.66 -36.17 6.71
C HIS A 188 2.21 -36.03 6.22
N ARG A 189 1.46 -37.15 6.13
CA ARG A 189 0.03 -37.14 5.75
C ARG A 189 -0.87 -36.36 6.71
N ARG A 190 -0.40 -36.07 7.93
CA ARG A 190 -1.19 -35.33 8.92
C ARG A 190 -0.57 -33.96 9.28
N ASN A 191 0.76 -33.80 9.23
CA ASN A 191 1.48 -32.59 9.66
C ASN A 191 1.67 -31.56 8.55
N LEU A 192 1.79 -32.00 7.29
CA LEU A 192 2.14 -31.10 6.19
C LEU A 192 1.13 -29.96 6.08
N GLN A 193 1.64 -28.76 5.85
CA GLN A 193 0.88 -27.54 5.59
C GLN A 193 1.60 -26.78 4.47
N VAL A 194 0.82 -26.21 3.54
CA VAL A 194 1.31 -25.40 2.44
C VAL A 194 0.75 -24.00 2.57
N PHE A 195 1.62 -23.00 2.40
CA PHE A 195 1.29 -21.59 2.50
C PHE A 195 1.77 -20.85 1.25
N HIS A 196 1.01 -19.85 0.83
CA HIS A 196 1.51 -18.80 -0.05
C HIS A 196 2.34 -17.83 0.77
N ALA A 197 3.50 -17.45 0.24
CA ALA A 197 4.35 -16.42 0.80
C ALA A 197 3.57 -15.10 0.96
N PRO A 198 3.97 -14.23 1.91
CA PRO A 198 3.32 -12.94 2.07
C PRO A 198 3.55 -12.08 0.82
N GLU A 199 2.54 -11.30 0.46
CA GLU A 199 2.61 -10.38 -0.68
C GLU A 199 3.68 -9.31 -0.43
N ARG A 200 4.47 -9.02 -1.46
CA ARG A 200 5.48 -7.94 -1.44
C ARG A 200 5.43 -7.23 -2.77
N THR A 201 5.31 -5.91 -2.75
CA THR A 201 5.26 -5.13 -3.99
C THR A 201 6.63 -5.15 -4.68
N PRO A 202 6.70 -5.26 -6.02
CA PRO A 202 7.95 -5.15 -6.75
C PRO A 202 8.72 -3.86 -6.43
N GLU A 203 7.99 -2.77 -6.17
CA GLU A 203 8.52 -1.46 -5.80
C GLU A 203 9.24 -1.50 -4.46
N LEU A 204 8.64 -2.11 -3.43
CA LEU A 204 9.31 -2.25 -2.13
C LEU A 204 10.53 -3.16 -2.23
N LEU A 205 10.44 -4.29 -2.94
CA LEU A 205 11.60 -5.17 -3.14
C LEU A 205 12.75 -4.47 -3.86
N ALA A 206 12.44 -3.64 -4.86
CA ALA A 206 13.45 -2.83 -5.54
C ALA A 206 14.08 -1.79 -4.61
N LEU A 207 13.26 -1.14 -3.79
CA LEU A 207 13.74 -0.17 -2.80
C LEU A 207 14.63 -0.85 -1.76
N GLU A 208 14.21 -1.96 -1.14
CA GLU A 208 14.99 -2.70 -0.14
C GLU A 208 16.36 -3.13 -0.69
N ARG A 209 16.43 -3.53 -1.97
CA ARG A 209 17.71 -3.79 -2.66
C ARG A 209 18.57 -2.53 -2.78
N CYS A 210 17.97 -1.39 -3.13
CA CYS A 210 18.66 -0.10 -3.24
C CYS A 210 19.15 0.41 -1.87
N ALA A 211 18.39 0.16 -0.81
CA ALA A 211 18.71 0.60 0.55
C ALA A 211 19.88 -0.16 1.18
N ARG A 212 20.11 -1.42 0.78
CA ARG A 212 21.11 -2.32 1.38
C ARG A 212 22.52 -1.71 1.59
N PRO A 213 23.18 -1.09 0.59
CA PRO A 213 24.49 -0.47 0.82
C PRO A 213 24.44 0.65 1.88
N TYR A 214 23.40 1.48 1.87
CA TYR A 214 23.23 2.54 2.87
C TYR A 214 23.01 1.98 4.27
N LEU A 215 22.20 0.93 4.41
CA LEU A 215 21.96 0.25 5.68
C LEU A 215 23.26 -0.33 6.26
N GLN A 216 24.14 -0.85 5.40
CA GLN A 216 25.44 -1.38 5.83
C GLN A 216 26.38 -0.28 6.35
N ASP A 217 26.37 0.89 5.72
CA ASP A 217 27.14 2.05 6.17
C ASP A 217 26.58 2.61 7.49
N LEU A 218 25.25 2.76 7.59
CA LEU A 218 24.58 3.17 8.83
C LEU A 218 24.88 2.19 9.97
N LEU A 219 24.80 0.88 9.73
CA LEU A 219 25.18 -0.15 10.70
C LEU A 219 26.62 0.04 11.17
N THR A 220 27.55 0.29 10.25
CA THR A 220 28.97 0.53 10.59
C THR A 220 29.13 1.75 11.51
N LEU A 221 28.42 2.83 11.23
CA LEU A 221 28.45 4.06 12.06
C LEU A 221 27.89 3.79 13.46
N VAL A 222 26.77 3.10 13.54
CA VAL A 222 26.12 2.71 14.80
C VAL A 222 27.03 1.82 15.64
N THR A 223 27.62 0.77 15.06
CA THR A 223 28.53 -0.14 15.78
C THR A 223 29.77 0.59 16.29
N ARG A 224 30.34 1.50 15.50
CA ARG A 224 31.51 2.29 15.91
C ARG A 224 31.24 3.22 17.08
N ALA A 225 30.01 3.74 17.19
CA ALA A 225 29.61 4.60 18.30
C ALA A 225 29.46 3.85 19.64
N GLY A 226 29.51 2.51 19.64
CA GLY A 226 29.37 1.69 20.85
C GLY A 226 28.00 1.79 21.51
N SER A 227 27.02 2.39 20.84
CA SER A 227 25.65 2.48 21.29
C SER A 227 24.89 1.20 20.98
N GLY A 228 24.05 0.73 21.92
CA GLY A 228 23.02 -0.23 21.57
C GLY A 228 22.11 0.36 20.49
N PHE A 229 21.78 -0.45 19.49
CA PHE A 229 20.80 -0.09 18.48
C PHE A 229 19.66 -1.08 18.55
N THR A 230 18.53 -0.53 18.96
CA THR A 230 17.25 -1.19 18.91
C THR A 230 16.56 -0.71 17.66
N GLY A 231 15.90 -1.67 17.03
CA GLY A 231 15.41 -1.60 15.69
C GLY A 231 14.58 -0.40 15.32
N ASN A 232 14.69 -0.07 14.06
CA ASN A 232 13.97 0.97 13.36
C ASN A 232 13.17 0.31 12.22
N LEU A 233 12.84 1.06 11.18
CA LEU A 233 12.02 0.62 10.08
C LEU A 233 12.52 -0.61 9.27
N PHE A 234 13.82 -0.95 9.30
CA PHE A 234 14.37 -2.10 8.56
C PHE A 234 14.71 -3.31 9.42
N HIS A 235 15.22 -3.09 10.64
CA HIS A 235 15.69 -4.15 11.53
C HIS A 235 15.12 -3.95 12.92
N VAL A 236 14.88 -5.02 13.69
CA VAL A 236 14.37 -4.98 15.08
C VAL A 236 15.51 -4.83 16.11
N ASP A 237 16.72 -5.22 15.76
CA ASP A 237 17.94 -5.04 16.56
C ASP A 237 19.19 -5.09 15.67
N LEU A 238 20.36 -4.93 16.30
CA LEU A 238 21.65 -5.00 15.61
C LEU A 238 22.01 -6.38 15.09
N ASP A 239 21.58 -7.44 15.77
CA ASP A 239 21.93 -8.80 15.39
C ASP A 239 21.24 -9.16 14.07
N GLY A 240 19.96 -8.78 13.93
CA GLY A 240 19.22 -8.88 12.66
C GLY A 240 19.80 -8.01 11.55
N ALA A 241 20.31 -6.82 11.88
CA ALA A 241 20.94 -5.91 10.91
C ALA A 241 22.21 -6.49 10.29
N CYS A 242 22.99 -7.29 11.03
CA CYS A 242 24.21 -7.92 10.53
C CYS A 242 23.97 -8.91 9.38
N GLY A 243 22.76 -9.45 9.24
CA GLY A 243 22.34 -10.29 8.11
C GLY A 243 21.96 -9.50 6.85
N GLY A 244 21.91 -8.17 6.90
CA GLY A 244 21.69 -7.30 5.74
C GLY A 244 20.33 -7.41 5.05
N ARG A 245 19.40 -8.24 5.57
CA ARG A 245 18.03 -8.36 5.08
C ARG A 245 17.05 -7.63 6.00
N PRO A 246 16.09 -6.87 5.45
CA PRO A 246 15.06 -6.24 6.27
C PRO A 246 14.15 -7.27 6.96
N ASP A 247 13.81 -7.03 8.22
CA ASP A 247 12.94 -7.91 9.00
C ASP A 247 11.52 -7.87 8.46
N HIS A 248 10.94 -9.05 8.24
CA HIS A 248 9.61 -9.17 7.65
C HIS A 248 8.52 -8.61 8.55
N SER A 249 8.70 -8.64 9.87
CA SER A 249 7.76 -8.03 10.82
C SER A 249 7.54 -6.53 10.59
N LEU A 250 8.47 -5.85 9.94
CA LEU A 250 8.38 -4.40 9.65
C LEU A 250 7.89 -4.11 8.21
N HIS A 251 7.54 -5.15 7.45
CA HIS A 251 7.13 -5.05 6.05
C HIS A 251 6.03 -4.01 5.82
N TRP A 252 4.93 -4.08 6.58
CA TRP A 252 3.80 -3.17 6.37
C TRP A 252 4.11 -1.73 6.74
N LYS A 253 4.94 -1.48 7.76
CA LYS A 253 5.44 -0.14 8.07
C LYS A 253 6.24 0.42 6.89
N ARG A 254 7.13 -0.39 6.30
CA ARG A 254 7.91 0.00 5.11
C ARG A 254 7.03 0.25 3.89
N GLU A 255 6.13 -0.67 3.57
CA GLU A 255 5.25 -0.58 2.39
C GLU A 255 4.40 0.70 2.45
N ASN A 256 3.75 0.93 3.59
CA ASN A 256 2.90 2.09 3.78
C ASN A 256 3.70 3.40 3.79
N LEU A 257 4.80 3.50 4.53
CA LEU A 257 5.60 4.73 4.56
C LEU A 257 6.22 5.04 3.19
N ARG A 258 6.72 4.02 2.47
CA ARG A 258 7.17 4.17 1.08
C ARG A 258 6.06 4.76 0.21
N HIS A 259 4.85 4.22 0.31
CA HIS A 259 3.71 4.68 -0.48
C HIS A 259 3.37 6.16 -0.20
N LEU A 260 3.41 6.57 1.07
CA LEU A 260 3.17 7.96 1.48
C LEU A 260 4.29 8.88 0.99
N ALA A 261 5.55 8.51 1.20
CA ALA A 261 6.71 9.31 0.83
C ALA A 261 6.85 9.49 -0.69
N ALA A 262 6.49 8.47 -1.48
CA ALA A 262 6.49 8.51 -2.95
C ALA A 262 5.62 9.65 -3.55
N ARG A 263 4.74 10.25 -2.74
CA ARG A 263 3.79 11.30 -3.15
C ARG A 263 3.94 12.61 -2.38
N ALA A 264 4.91 12.69 -1.48
CA ALA A 264 5.14 13.87 -0.66
C ALA A 264 6.19 14.79 -1.31
N ASP A 265 6.01 16.10 -1.18
CA ASP A 265 7.01 17.09 -1.56
C ASP A 265 7.93 17.42 -0.39
N HIS A 266 7.36 17.53 0.81
CA HIS A 266 8.06 17.94 2.02
C HIS A 266 7.60 17.16 3.25
N CYS A 267 8.46 16.24 3.69
CA CYS A 267 8.22 15.44 4.88
C CYS A 267 8.82 16.11 6.13
N LEU A 268 8.06 16.14 7.22
CA LEU A 268 8.57 16.41 8.57
C LEU A 268 8.69 15.08 9.32
N GLU A 269 9.89 14.72 9.73
CA GLU A 269 10.12 13.55 10.58
C GLU A 269 10.48 14.00 11.99
N ILE A 270 9.78 13.44 12.98
CA ILE A 270 10.08 13.63 14.40
C ILE A 270 10.62 12.31 14.92
N GLY A 271 11.87 12.30 15.37
CA GLY A 271 12.58 11.08 15.77
C GLY A 271 13.36 10.46 14.60
N PHE A 272 14.65 10.81 14.51
CA PHE A 272 15.57 10.35 13.47
C PHE A 272 16.23 9.02 13.85
N ALA A 273 16.64 8.88 15.11
CA ALA A 273 17.50 7.79 15.58
C ALA A 273 18.74 7.58 14.68
N ALA A 274 18.71 6.59 13.78
CA ALA A 274 19.76 6.28 12.82
C ALA A 274 19.38 6.58 11.35
N GLY A 275 18.25 7.23 11.09
CA GLY A 275 17.84 7.73 9.77
C GLY A 275 17.26 6.69 8.81
N HIS A 276 16.74 5.58 9.30
CA HIS A 276 16.23 4.51 8.44
C HIS A 276 14.90 4.84 7.77
N SER A 277 14.00 5.51 8.50
CA SER A 277 12.75 6.04 7.94
C SER A 277 13.05 7.16 6.93
N ALA A 278 13.97 8.08 7.27
CA ALA A 278 14.51 9.06 6.33
C ALA A 278 15.07 8.42 5.04
N LEU A 279 15.92 7.41 5.16
CA LEU A 279 16.49 6.68 4.02
C LEU A 279 15.39 6.07 3.13
N LEU A 280 14.39 5.40 3.72
CA LEU A 280 13.26 4.84 2.97
C LEU A 280 12.55 5.95 2.16
N CYS A 281 12.21 7.05 2.82
CA CYS A 281 11.50 8.17 2.20
C CYS A 281 12.29 8.80 1.04
N LEU A 282 13.60 9.01 1.24
CA LEU A 282 14.52 9.61 0.26
C LEU A 282 14.78 8.73 -0.96
N LEU A 283 14.69 7.40 -0.80
CA LEU A 283 14.79 6.44 -1.90
C LEU A 283 13.45 6.24 -2.61
N ALA A 284 12.33 6.32 -1.88
CA ALA A 284 10.99 6.21 -2.44
C ALA A 284 10.64 7.40 -3.35
N ASN A 285 11.25 8.56 -3.10
CA ASN A 285 10.97 9.78 -3.83
C ASN A 285 12.25 10.59 -4.13
N PRO A 286 12.66 10.72 -5.40
CA PRO A 286 13.89 11.40 -5.79
C PRO A 286 13.85 12.92 -5.56
N THR A 287 12.67 13.53 -5.43
CA THR A 287 12.51 14.98 -5.26
C THR A 287 12.10 15.40 -3.85
N LEU A 288 11.80 14.44 -2.97
CA LEU A 288 11.38 14.71 -1.60
C LEU A 288 12.43 15.52 -0.83
N ARG A 289 11.97 16.54 -0.12
CA ARG A 289 12.73 17.21 0.92
C ARG A 289 12.25 16.75 2.28
N MET A 290 13.16 16.72 3.26
CA MET A 290 12.85 16.29 4.62
C MET A 290 13.39 17.30 5.63
N THR A 291 12.53 17.73 6.55
CA THR A 291 12.95 18.36 7.80
C THR A 291 12.94 17.30 8.90
N ILE A 292 14.07 17.12 9.57
CA ILE A 292 14.25 16.18 10.67
C ILE A 292 14.28 16.95 11.98
N VAL A 293 13.45 16.57 12.94
CA VAL A 293 13.47 17.08 14.32
C VAL A 293 13.91 15.94 15.23
N ASP A 294 15.11 16.09 15.81
CA ASP A 294 15.65 15.10 16.74
C ASP A 294 16.64 15.77 17.72
N PRO A 295 16.61 15.44 19.02
CA PRO A 295 17.57 15.97 19.99
C PRO A 295 18.97 15.34 19.90
N LEU A 296 19.19 14.39 18.98
CA LEU A 296 20.40 13.62 18.75
C LEU A 296 20.96 12.94 20.02
N GLN A 297 20.06 12.42 20.85
CA GLN A 297 20.43 11.76 22.11
C GLN A 297 21.29 10.50 21.91
N PHE A 298 21.12 9.80 20.78
CA PHE A 298 21.94 8.65 20.46
C PHE A 298 23.31 9.08 19.94
N ALA A 299 24.38 8.47 20.47
CA ALA A 299 25.76 8.80 20.10
C ALA A 299 26.06 8.68 18.60
N HIS A 300 25.29 7.85 17.87
CA HIS A 300 25.42 7.69 16.42
C HIS A 300 24.60 8.70 15.59
N GLY A 301 23.63 9.40 16.19
CA GLY A 301 22.61 10.17 15.46
C GLY A 301 23.21 11.22 14.53
N ARG A 302 24.15 12.04 15.03
CA ARG A 302 24.87 13.05 14.23
C ARG A 302 25.61 12.41 13.04
N ALA A 303 26.38 11.36 13.27
CA ALA A 303 27.16 10.72 12.22
C ALA A 303 26.26 10.08 11.13
N CYS A 304 25.15 9.46 11.53
CA CYS A 304 24.17 8.92 10.59
C CYS A 304 23.47 10.03 9.79
N PHE A 305 23.13 11.15 10.41
CA PHE A 305 22.55 12.30 9.72
C PHE A 305 23.51 12.86 8.68
N ASP A 306 24.75 13.16 9.08
CA ASP A 306 25.76 13.74 8.21
C ASP A 306 26.05 12.82 7.01
N TYR A 307 26.06 11.50 7.22
CA TYR A 307 26.16 10.51 6.14
C TYR A 307 24.98 10.62 5.15
N LEU A 308 23.73 10.59 5.63
CA LEU A 308 22.56 10.67 4.74
C LEU A 308 22.49 12.03 4.02
N ALA A 309 22.81 13.13 4.69
CA ALA A 309 22.87 14.46 4.10
C ALA A 309 23.92 14.55 2.98
N ALA A 310 25.07 13.87 3.14
CA ALA A 310 26.10 13.77 2.11
C ALA A 310 25.64 12.90 0.92
N MET A 311 24.93 11.80 1.18
CA MET A 311 24.40 10.92 0.13
C MET A 311 23.22 11.54 -0.63
N PHE A 312 22.50 12.47 0.00
CA PHE A 312 21.32 13.12 -0.55
C PHE A 312 21.39 14.66 -0.41
N PRO A 313 22.34 15.33 -1.10
CA PRO A 313 22.61 16.75 -0.91
C PRO A 313 21.39 17.64 -1.14
N GLY A 314 21.13 18.56 -0.20
CA GLY A 314 20.05 19.55 -0.29
C GLY A 314 18.64 18.97 -0.10
N ARG A 315 18.52 17.73 0.38
CA ARG A 315 17.23 17.06 0.62
C ARG A 315 16.92 16.80 2.08
N LEU A 316 17.88 16.95 3.00
CA LEU A 316 17.65 16.82 4.44
C LEU A 316 18.11 18.09 5.17
N ASP A 317 17.23 18.60 6.04
CA ASP A 317 17.53 19.65 6.99
C ASP A 317 17.31 19.11 8.41
N LEU A 318 18.31 19.25 9.29
CA LEU A 318 18.17 18.88 10.70
C LEU A 318 17.89 20.13 11.53
N VAL A 319 16.86 20.04 12.37
CA VAL A 319 16.59 20.98 13.45
C VAL A 319 16.77 20.25 14.77
N GLU A 320 17.95 20.41 15.37
CA GLU A 320 18.34 19.70 16.58
C GLU A 320 17.58 20.24 17.80
N GLY A 321 16.87 19.36 18.51
CA GLY A 321 16.12 19.70 19.71
C GLY A 321 14.93 18.79 19.97
N TYR A 322 14.25 18.99 21.10
CA TYR A 322 13.01 18.28 21.41
C TYR A 322 11.85 18.89 20.62
N SER A 323 10.90 18.05 20.19
CA SER A 323 9.72 18.46 19.42
C SER A 323 8.94 19.60 20.09
N GLY A 324 8.79 19.55 21.42
CA GLY A 324 8.13 20.59 22.22
C GLY A 324 8.69 21.99 22.04
N ASP A 325 10.00 22.11 21.85
CA ASP A 325 10.68 23.40 21.68
C ASP A 325 10.82 23.77 20.20
N VAL A 326 10.99 22.77 19.33
CA VAL A 326 11.31 22.97 17.92
C VAL A 326 10.07 23.23 17.08
N LEU A 327 9.00 22.45 17.23
CA LEU A 327 7.81 22.55 16.37
C LEU A 327 7.21 23.96 16.32
N PRO A 328 7.11 24.73 17.44
CA PRO A 328 6.60 26.10 17.40
C PRO A 328 7.44 27.08 16.56
N THR A 329 8.70 26.74 16.25
CA THR A 329 9.63 27.58 15.50
C THR A 329 9.61 27.32 13.99
N LEU A 330 9.02 26.20 13.57
CA LEU A 330 8.98 25.79 12.17
C LEU A 330 7.97 26.63 11.37
N PRO A 331 8.20 26.81 10.06
CA PRO A 331 7.29 27.56 9.20
C PRO A 331 5.94 26.85 9.07
N ARG A 332 4.87 27.66 9.03
CA ARG A 332 3.48 27.18 8.94
C ARG A 332 3.16 26.67 7.53
N GLY A 333 2.27 25.68 7.45
CA GLY A 333 1.71 25.19 6.18
C GLY A 333 2.74 24.61 5.21
N GLN A 334 3.87 24.10 5.70
CA GLN A 334 4.99 23.70 4.86
C GLN A 334 4.95 22.22 4.44
N TYR A 335 4.45 21.34 5.32
CA TYR A 335 4.62 19.89 5.21
C TYR A 335 3.36 19.18 4.73
N ASP A 336 3.47 18.31 3.72
CA ASP A 336 2.39 17.42 3.28
C ASP A 336 2.50 16.00 3.83
N LEU A 337 3.65 15.61 4.37
CA LEU A 337 3.80 14.36 5.10
C LEU A 337 4.43 14.63 6.46
N VAL A 338 3.89 14.02 7.51
CA VAL A 338 4.52 13.99 8.83
C VAL A 338 4.72 12.54 9.25
N HIS A 339 5.95 12.18 9.58
CA HIS A 339 6.29 10.89 10.19
C HIS A 339 6.63 11.10 11.67
N LEU A 340 5.80 10.54 12.55
CA LEU A 340 5.91 10.65 14.01
C LEU A 340 6.48 9.36 14.60
N ASP A 341 7.80 9.33 14.81
CA ASP A 341 8.54 8.17 15.37
C ASP A 341 9.21 8.52 16.73
N GLY A 342 9.15 9.79 17.14
CA GLY A 342 9.76 10.34 18.35
C GLY A 342 8.77 10.50 19.53
N GLY A 343 9.32 10.47 20.76
CA GLY A 343 8.62 10.88 21.99
C GLY A 343 7.47 9.97 22.50
N LYS A 344 6.87 9.19 21.60
CA LYS A 344 5.81 8.19 21.86
C LYS A 344 4.72 8.72 22.81
N ASP A 345 4.36 7.95 23.82
CA ASP A 345 3.32 8.29 24.80
C ASP A 345 3.60 9.56 25.64
N LYS A 346 4.84 10.05 25.66
CA LYS A 346 5.22 11.23 26.46
C LYS A 346 4.85 12.56 25.81
N THR A 347 4.93 12.65 24.48
CA THR A 347 4.80 13.93 23.75
C THR A 347 3.76 13.88 22.63
N ILE A 348 3.23 12.71 22.26
CA ILE A 348 2.35 12.58 21.09
C ILE A 348 1.17 13.55 21.10
N GLU A 349 0.54 13.79 22.25
CA GLU A 349 -0.59 14.74 22.34
C GLU A 349 -0.15 16.19 22.10
N SER A 350 0.98 16.63 22.68
CA SER A 350 1.49 17.98 22.43
C SER A 350 1.97 18.14 21.00
N ASP A 351 2.67 17.13 20.47
CA ASP A 351 3.21 17.11 19.10
C ASP A 351 2.07 17.21 18.09
N LEU A 352 1.04 16.38 18.22
CA LEU A 352 -0.15 16.43 17.38
C LEU A 352 -0.89 17.76 17.46
N ASN A 353 -0.83 18.50 18.57
CA ASN A 353 -1.45 19.82 18.65
C ASN A 353 -0.62 20.88 17.91
N MET A 354 0.71 20.88 18.08
CA MET A 354 1.59 21.87 17.45
C MET A 354 1.69 21.70 15.93
N LEU A 355 1.72 20.45 15.47
CA LEU A 355 1.80 20.07 14.05
C LEU A 355 0.65 20.63 13.20
N ARG A 356 -0.54 20.87 13.77
CA ARG A 356 -1.71 21.41 13.05
C ARG A 356 -1.41 22.66 12.24
N SER A 357 -0.52 23.52 12.75
CA SER A 357 -0.17 24.77 12.08
C SER A 357 0.91 24.63 11.01
N LEU A 358 1.65 23.52 11.03
CA LEU A 358 2.82 23.26 10.19
C LEU A 358 2.48 22.50 8.91
N VAL A 359 1.36 21.77 8.92
CA VAL A 359 0.93 20.95 7.79
C VAL A 359 0.14 21.73 6.74
N ARG A 360 0.26 21.31 5.47
CA ARG A 360 -0.56 21.77 4.35
C ARG A 360 -2.00 21.27 4.47
N GLU A 361 -2.89 21.77 3.62
CA GLU A 361 -4.29 21.34 3.60
C GLU A 361 -4.44 19.84 3.30
N ASP A 362 -3.82 19.34 2.23
CA ASP A 362 -3.83 17.92 1.81
C ASP A 362 -2.68 17.10 2.45
N HIS A 363 -2.44 17.29 3.75
CA HIS A 363 -1.39 16.58 4.46
C HIS A 363 -1.78 15.15 4.83
N VAL A 364 -0.79 14.34 5.19
CA VAL A 364 -0.97 13.04 5.85
C VAL A 364 -0.02 12.92 7.04
N LEU A 365 -0.53 12.33 8.12
CA LEU A 365 0.19 11.96 9.32
C LEU A 365 0.39 10.44 9.31
N CYS A 366 1.63 9.98 9.47
CA CYS A 366 1.98 8.60 9.77
C CYS A 366 2.48 8.56 11.22
N ILE A 367 1.61 8.11 12.12
CA ILE A 367 1.86 8.02 13.56
C ILE A 367 2.38 6.63 13.87
N ASP A 368 3.67 6.54 14.15
CA ASP A 368 4.34 5.26 14.31
C ASP A 368 4.14 4.66 15.71
N ASP A 369 4.40 3.37 15.81
CA ASP A 369 4.40 2.59 17.05
C ASP A 369 3.08 2.55 17.84
N THR A 370 1.95 2.46 17.13
CA THR A 370 0.60 2.35 17.73
C THR A 370 0.34 1.03 18.44
N GLN A 371 1.29 0.09 18.43
CA GLN A 371 1.25 -1.07 19.33
C GLN A 371 1.50 -0.66 20.79
N ASN A 372 2.06 0.53 21.04
CA ASN A 372 2.23 1.07 22.39
C ASN A 372 0.87 1.53 22.96
N PRO A 373 0.40 0.97 24.10
CA PRO A 373 -0.93 1.27 24.63
C PRO A 373 -1.17 2.75 24.98
N GLY A 374 -0.15 3.44 25.50
CA GLY A 374 -0.26 4.84 25.91
C GLY A 374 -0.42 5.77 24.72
N LEU A 375 0.41 5.59 23.69
CA LEU A 375 0.29 6.32 22.42
C LEU A 375 -1.05 6.00 21.74
N ASN A 376 -1.42 4.72 21.66
CA ASN A 376 -2.62 4.30 20.95
C ASN A 376 -3.89 4.86 21.60
N ALA A 377 -3.93 4.94 22.93
CA ALA A 377 -5.05 5.54 23.64
C ALA A 377 -5.29 7.02 23.25
N VAL A 378 -4.21 7.78 23.00
CA VAL A 378 -4.32 9.17 22.52
C VAL A 378 -4.87 9.20 21.08
N VAL A 379 -4.33 8.36 20.19
CA VAL A 379 -4.73 8.29 18.78
C VAL A 379 -6.20 7.89 18.64
N GLU A 380 -6.62 6.80 19.29
CA GLU A 380 -8.01 6.31 19.25
C GLU A 380 -8.98 7.33 19.84
N ARG A 381 -8.60 8.02 20.92
CA ARG A 381 -9.41 9.13 21.47
C ARG A 381 -9.57 10.27 20.46
N TRP A 382 -8.49 10.69 19.79
CA TRP A 382 -8.57 11.76 18.80
C TRP A 382 -9.38 11.37 17.57
N ILE A 383 -9.33 10.10 17.15
CA ILE A 383 -10.20 9.58 16.09
C ILE A 383 -11.67 9.65 16.55
N ALA A 384 -11.98 9.18 17.76
CA ALA A 384 -13.33 9.22 18.31
C ALA A 384 -13.88 10.65 18.50
N GLU A 385 -13.01 11.62 18.79
CA GLU A 385 -13.33 13.06 18.88
C GLU A 385 -13.44 13.75 17.50
N GLY A 386 -13.19 13.05 16.39
CA GLY A 386 -13.16 13.64 15.05
C GLY A 386 -11.99 14.59 14.82
N ARG A 387 -10.95 14.53 15.67
CA ARG A 387 -9.74 15.36 15.58
C ARG A 387 -8.70 14.77 14.64
N LEU A 388 -8.72 13.45 14.45
CA LEU A 388 -8.01 12.71 13.42
C LEU A 388 -9.04 11.98 12.54
N ASP A 389 -8.76 11.95 11.25
CA ASP A 389 -9.56 11.25 10.25
C ASP A 389 -8.71 10.19 9.56
N THR A 390 -9.11 8.92 9.66
CA THR A 390 -8.41 7.79 9.04
C THR A 390 -9.00 7.40 7.68
N ALA A 391 -10.01 8.13 7.22
CA ALA A 391 -10.75 7.78 6.03
C ALA A 391 -9.85 7.70 4.79
N GLY A 392 -9.99 6.60 4.05
CA GLY A 392 -9.18 6.24 2.89
C GLY A 392 -7.93 5.44 3.25
N PHE A 393 -7.50 5.43 4.51
CA PHE A 393 -6.30 4.72 4.95
C PHE A 393 -6.59 3.37 5.62
N GLU A 394 -7.86 2.96 5.74
CA GLU A 394 -8.29 1.78 6.48
C GLU A 394 -7.57 0.50 6.03
N ALA A 395 -7.46 0.29 4.71
CA ALA A 395 -6.79 -0.88 4.16
C ALA A 395 -5.31 -0.94 4.59
N ARG A 396 -4.63 0.21 4.60
CA ARG A 396 -3.20 0.30 4.99
C ARG A 396 -3.03 0.11 6.50
N ILE A 397 -3.92 0.69 7.30
CA ILE A 397 -3.93 0.51 8.76
C ILE A 397 -4.22 -0.97 9.10
N ALA A 398 -5.21 -1.57 8.44
CA ALA A 398 -5.56 -2.98 8.63
C ALA A 398 -4.41 -3.91 8.22
N ALA A 399 -3.70 -3.60 7.13
CA ALA A 399 -2.51 -4.34 6.71
C ALA A 399 -1.41 -4.26 7.78
N SER A 400 -1.14 -3.07 8.31
CA SER A 400 -0.18 -2.89 9.40
C SER A 400 -0.53 -3.71 10.66
N ARG A 401 -1.82 -3.84 11.00
CA ARG A 401 -2.31 -4.66 12.12
C ARG A 401 -2.14 -6.17 11.93
N GLN A 402 -1.72 -6.64 10.75
CA GLN A 402 -1.31 -8.03 10.53
C GLN A 402 0.09 -8.32 11.08
N SER A 403 0.80 -7.31 11.59
CA SER A 403 2.09 -7.46 12.24
C SER A 403 2.06 -6.98 13.68
N ARG A 404 3.07 -7.39 14.46
CA ARG A 404 3.39 -6.87 15.79
C ARG A 404 3.68 -5.37 15.79
N TRP A 405 4.25 -4.83 14.71
CA TRP A 405 4.67 -3.44 14.61
C TRP A 405 3.64 -2.64 13.82
N THR A 406 2.89 -1.77 14.49
CA THR A 406 1.73 -1.10 13.91
C THR A 406 1.92 0.42 13.85
N HIS A 407 1.22 1.05 12.92
CA HIS A 407 1.08 2.51 12.88
C HIS A 407 -0.36 2.92 12.60
N CYS A 408 -0.65 4.22 12.75
CA CYS A 408 -1.89 4.83 12.30
C CYS A 408 -1.54 5.84 11.20
N ILE A 409 -2.36 5.85 10.14
CA ILE A 409 -2.27 6.85 9.09
C ILE A 409 -3.55 7.68 9.15
N ALA A 410 -3.41 8.99 9.22
CA ALA A 410 -4.56 9.88 9.40
C ALA A 410 -4.29 11.26 8.80
N ARG A 411 -5.35 12.06 8.74
CA ARG A 411 -5.31 13.52 8.58
C ARG A 411 -5.81 14.17 9.85
N TYR A 412 -5.58 15.46 10.02
CA TYR A 412 -6.41 16.21 10.97
C TYR A 412 -7.84 16.28 10.46
N GLY A 413 -8.80 15.94 11.30
CA GLY A 413 -10.22 16.10 10.99
C GLY A 413 -10.52 17.56 10.65
N GLN A 414 -11.26 17.76 9.55
CA GLN A 414 -11.64 19.06 9.02
C GLN A 414 -13.15 19.25 9.19
N ALA A 415 -13.58 20.48 9.48
CA ALA A 415 -14.98 20.84 9.24
C ALA A 415 -15.20 20.96 7.71
N PRO A 416 -16.36 20.56 7.17
CA PRO A 416 -16.60 20.60 5.71
C PRO A 416 -16.59 22.01 5.09
N GLU A 417 -17.06 23.03 5.83
CA GLU A 417 -17.21 24.39 5.29
C GLU A 417 -15.90 25.15 5.00
N PRO A 418 -14.86 25.11 5.88
CA PRO A 418 -13.57 25.74 5.61
C PRO A 418 -12.89 25.30 4.30
N GLN A 419 -13.11 24.06 3.84
CA GLN A 419 -12.47 23.52 2.63
C GLN A 419 -13.13 24.04 1.35
N LEU A 420 -14.46 24.10 1.30
CA LEU A 420 -15.18 24.58 0.11
C LEU A 420 -14.82 26.04 -0.21
N ASP A 421 -14.73 26.91 0.80
CA ASP A 421 -14.37 28.31 0.60
C ASP A 421 -12.93 28.48 0.13
N ALA A 422 -12.00 27.66 0.64
CA ALA A 422 -10.62 27.63 0.17
C ALA A 422 -10.54 27.19 -1.30
N ILE A 423 -11.23 26.11 -1.67
CA ILE A 423 -11.31 25.62 -3.06
C ILE A 423 -11.90 26.71 -3.98
N LEU A 424 -13.07 27.26 -3.64
CA LEU A 424 -13.72 28.28 -4.46
C LEU A 424 -12.91 29.58 -4.55
N SER A 425 -12.14 29.93 -3.51
CA SER A 425 -11.19 31.04 -3.56
C SER A 425 -10.07 30.80 -4.56
N ARG A 426 -9.50 29.57 -4.58
CA ARG A 426 -8.48 29.16 -5.56
C ARG A 426 -9.03 29.13 -6.99
N VAL A 427 -10.25 28.63 -7.19
CA VAL A 427 -10.96 28.70 -8.48
C VAL A 427 -11.11 30.16 -8.91
N GLY A 428 -11.61 31.03 -8.02
CA GLY A 428 -11.76 32.46 -8.32
C GLY A 428 -10.44 33.15 -8.67
N ALA A 429 -9.33 32.78 -8.01
CA ALA A 429 -8.00 33.29 -8.34
C ALA A 429 -7.52 32.81 -9.71
N GLN A 430 -7.72 31.53 -10.03
CA GLN A 430 -7.29 30.91 -11.29
C GLN A 430 -8.06 31.42 -12.51
N TYR A 431 -9.31 31.83 -12.33
CA TYR A 431 -10.18 32.31 -13.40
C TYR A 431 -10.34 33.84 -13.45
N ARG A 432 -9.62 34.59 -12.60
CA ARG A 432 -9.74 36.06 -12.49
C ARG A 432 -9.53 36.82 -13.81
N GLU A 433 -8.61 36.33 -14.63
CA GLU A 433 -8.26 36.94 -15.94
C GLU A 433 -8.83 36.13 -17.12
N VAL A 434 -9.66 35.12 -16.85
CA VAL A 434 -10.29 34.31 -17.87
C VAL A 434 -11.64 34.94 -18.22
N ASP A 435 -11.76 35.43 -19.45
CA ASP A 435 -13.01 35.98 -19.99
C ASP A 435 -14.00 34.85 -20.33
N HIS A 436 -14.56 34.21 -19.31
CA HIS A 436 -15.61 33.21 -19.45
C HIS A 436 -16.60 33.27 -18.27
N PRO A 437 -17.89 33.54 -18.51
CA PRO A 437 -18.87 33.64 -17.44
C PRO A 437 -19.16 32.27 -16.84
N SER A 438 -19.13 32.17 -15.51
CA SER A 438 -19.36 30.93 -14.79
C SER A 438 -20.14 31.14 -13.50
N ILE A 439 -20.98 30.16 -13.17
CA ILE A 439 -21.78 30.11 -11.95
C ILE A 439 -20.93 30.00 -10.66
N TYR A 440 -19.65 29.63 -10.80
CA TYR A 440 -18.72 29.46 -9.69
C TYR A 440 -17.92 30.74 -9.37
N THR A 441 -17.75 31.62 -10.36
CA THR A 441 -16.82 32.77 -10.29
C THR A 441 -17.47 34.15 -10.45
N ASN A 442 -18.69 34.24 -10.99
CA ASN A 442 -19.38 35.54 -11.14
C ASN A 442 -20.08 35.98 -9.84
N ASP A 443 -19.86 37.24 -9.42
CA ASP A 443 -20.37 37.80 -8.16
C ASP A 443 -21.83 38.26 -8.23
N GLY A 444 -22.58 38.00 -7.14
CA GLY A 444 -23.96 38.46 -6.92
C GLY A 444 -24.90 37.42 -6.30
N GLY A 445 -24.53 36.13 -6.34
CA GLY A 445 -25.33 35.05 -5.73
C GLY A 445 -24.81 33.61 -5.89
N LYS A 446 -23.66 33.40 -6.58
CA LYS A 446 -22.99 32.09 -6.83
C LYS A 446 -23.93 30.87 -6.84
N PRO A 447 -24.87 30.78 -7.81
CA PRO A 447 -25.81 29.66 -7.88
C PRO A 447 -25.12 28.29 -7.96
N GLY A 448 -23.87 28.23 -8.44
CA GLY A 448 -23.08 26.99 -8.47
C GLY A 448 -22.51 26.53 -7.13
N ARG A 449 -22.68 27.27 -6.02
CA ARG A 449 -22.09 26.89 -4.73
C ARG A 449 -22.58 25.52 -4.24
N ALA A 450 -23.87 25.23 -4.37
CA ALA A 450 -24.43 23.95 -3.95
C ALA A 450 -23.88 22.78 -4.78
N ARG A 451 -23.75 22.96 -6.09
CA ARG A 451 -23.11 22.00 -7.00
C ARG A 451 -21.64 21.77 -6.65
N ALA A 452 -20.88 22.83 -6.41
CA ALA A 452 -19.49 22.73 -5.97
C ALA A 452 -19.37 21.99 -4.63
N ALA A 453 -20.24 22.31 -3.65
CA ALA A 453 -20.27 21.64 -2.36
C ALA A 453 -20.50 20.13 -2.52
N TYR A 454 -21.48 19.74 -3.34
CA TYR A 454 -21.78 18.35 -3.60
C TYR A 454 -20.64 17.61 -4.32
N LEU A 455 -20.01 18.25 -5.32
CA LEU A 455 -18.87 17.68 -6.02
C LEU A 455 -17.67 17.49 -5.08
N VAL A 456 -17.34 18.48 -4.25
CA VAL A 456 -16.27 18.38 -3.25
C VAL A 456 -16.57 17.26 -2.25
N GLN A 457 -17.82 17.17 -1.77
CA GLN A 457 -18.26 16.08 -0.90
C GLN A 457 -18.09 14.72 -1.58
N ALA A 458 -18.53 14.57 -2.83
CA ALA A 458 -18.40 13.33 -3.58
C ALA A 458 -16.94 12.91 -3.71
N MET A 459 -16.05 13.83 -4.08
CA MET A 459 -14.61 13.58 -4.19
C MET A 459 -14.01 13.12 -2.85
N HIS A 460 -14.31 13.82 -1.76
CA HIS A 460 -13.82 13.44 -0.43
C HIS A 460 -14.40 12.10 0.05
N GLU A 461 -15.69 11.82 -0.19
CA GLU A 461 -16.32 10.56 0.24
C GLU A 461 -15.78 9.34 -0.51
N VAL A 462 -15.52 9.46 -1.82
CA VAL A 462 -14.92 8.34 -2.57
C VAL A 462 -13.49 8.08 -2.12
N GLU A 463 -12.73 9.11 -1.76
CA GLU A 463 -11.40 8.96 -1.15
C GLU A 463 -11.45 8.35 0.25
N ALA A 464 -12.34 8.87 1.09
CA ALA A 464 -12.60 8.39 2.45
C ALA A 464 -12.95 6.89 2.50
N ARG A 465 -13.51 6.36 1.41
CA ARG A 465 -13.86 4.94 1.28
C ARG A 465 -12.79 4.11 0.58
N GLY A 466 -11.72 4.75 0.14
CA GLY A 466 -10.69 4.11 -0.69
C GLY A 466 -11.25 3.54 -1.99
N LEU A 467 -12.37 4.09 -2.52
CA LEU A 467 -12.96 3.61 -3.77
C LEU A 467 -11.96 3.82 -4.89
N GLU A 468 -11.78 2.83 -5.74
CA GLU A 468 -10.99 2.98 -6.96
C GLU A 468 -11.83 3.67 -8.05
N GLY A 469 -11.19 4.05 -9.16
CA GLY A 469 -11.90 4.59 -10.33
C GLY A 469 -11.70 6.09 -10.57
N ALA A 470 -11.99 6.47 -11.80
CA ALA A 470 -11.76 7.80 -12.37
C ALA A 470 -12.80 8.83 -11.90
N PHE A 471 -12.41 10.11 -11.99
CA PHE A 471 -13.37 11.21 -12.13
C PHE A 471 -13.68 11.37 -13.62
N VAL A 472 -14.97 11.38 -13.97
CA VAL A 472 -15.44 11.55 -15.33
C VAL A 472 -16.33 12.77 -15.40
N GLU A 473 -16.10 13.61 -16.40
CA GLU A 473 -16.96 14.74 -16.73
C GLU A 473 -17.31 14.72 -18.21
N VAL A 474 -18.60 14.77 -18.52
CA VAL A 474 -19.13 14.86 -19.88
C VAL A 474 -19.80 16.22 -20.04
N GLY A 475 -19.20 17.08 -20.85
CA GLY A 475 -19.48 18.51 -20.88
C GLY A 475 -18.65 19.27 -19.83
N VAL A 476 -17.60 19.93 -20.29
CA VAL A 476 -16.50 20.48 -19.49
C VAL A 476 -16.44 22.00 -19.62
N ALA A 477 -16.76 22.53 -20.81
CA ALA A 477 -16.66 23.95 -21.15
C ALA A 477 -15.29 24.55 -20.77
N ALA A 478 -15.28 25.57 -19.91
CA ALA A 478 -14.04 26.18 -19.40
C ALA A 478 -13.41 25.40 -18.22
N GLY A 479 -13.89 24.20 -17.89
CA GLY A 479 -13.25 23.28 -16.94
C GLY A 479 -13.38 23.65 -15.45
N HIS A 480 -14.34 24.51 -15.06
CA HIS A 480 -14.45 24.96 -13.67
C HIS A 480 -14.70 23.83 -12.68
N SER A 481 -15.64 22.93 -12.99
CA SER A 481 -15.97 21.74 -12.18
C SER A 481 -14.82 20.73 -12.17
N SER A 482 -14.17 20.48 -13.31
CA SER A 482 -12.91 19.73 -13.36
C SER A 482 -11.82 20.32 -12.46
N VAL A 483 -11.65 21.65 -12.44
CA VAL A 483 -10.71 22.31 -11.53
C VAL A 483 -11.15 22.15 -10.07
N ILE A 484 -12.44 22.29 -9.75
CA ILE A 484 -12.97 22.04 -8.40
C ILE A 484 -12.66 20.61 -7.96
N ALA A 485 -12.93 19.61 -8.81
CA ALA A 485 -12.63 18.21 -8.53
C ALA A 485 -11.14 17.96 -8.32
N ALA A 486 -10.28 18.56 -9.15
CA ALA A 486 -8.82 18.44 -9.00
C ALA A 486 -8.30 19.09 -7.71
N LEU A 487 -8.90 20.22 -7.30
CA LEU A 487 -8.56 20.90 -6.04
C LEU A 487 -9.05 20.16 -4.80
N ALA A 488 -10.16 19.40 -4.92
CA ALA A 488 -10.68 18.53 -3.88
C ALA A 488 -9.95 17.18 -3.81
N ALA A 489 -9.25 16.80 -4.88
CA ALA A 489 -8.57 15.53 -4.96
C ALA A 489 -7.29 15.50 -4.10
N SER A 490 -7.13 14.41 -3.38
CA SER A 490 -5.94 14.08 -2.62
C SER A 490 -4.82 13.52 -3.50
N ARG A 491 -3.60 14.01 -3.30
CA ARG A 491 -2.39 13.40 -3.92
C ARG A 491 -2.17 11.96 -3.48
N HIS A 492 -2.65 11.58 -2.29
CA HIS A 492 -2.51 10.23 -1.73
C HIS A 492 -3.55 9.23 -2.27
N PHE A 493 -4.63 9.73 -2.88
CA PHE A 493 -5.67 8.96 -3.55
C PHE A 493 -5.78 9.40 -5.02
N PRO A 494 -4.73 9.25 -5.82
CA PRO A 494 -4.72 9.77 -7.18
C PRO A 494 -5.80 9.09 -8.02
N ARG A 495 -6.51 9.90 -8.82
CA ARG A 495 -7.52 9.42 -9.76
C ARG A 495 -7.21 9.94 -11.14
N ASP A 496 -7.58 9.14 -12.14
CA ASP A 496 -7.53 9.59 -13.52
C ASP A 496 -8.74 10.46 -13.82
N PHE A 497 -8.53 11.51 -14.61
CA PHE A 497 -9.56 12.45 -15.04
C PHE A 497 -9.83 12.20 -16.52
N TYR A 498 -11.07 11.81 -16.84
CA TYR A 498 -11.54 11.66 -18.21
C TYR A 498 -12.57 12.75 -18.51
N LEU A 499 -12.16 13.68 -19.35
CA LEU A 499 -12.91 14.89 -19.67
C LEU A 499 -13.36 14.82 -21.14
N TYR A 500 -14.67 14.63 -21.35
CA TYR A 500 -15.28 14.51 -22.67
C TYR A 500 -15.95 15.83 -23.04
N ASP A 501 -15.46 16.48 -24.08
CA ASP A 501 -16.06 17.71 -24.59
C ASP A 501 -15.69 17.90 -26.06
N THR A 502 -16.53 18.62 -26.78
CA THR A 502 -16.18 19.17 -28.10
C THR A 502 -14.93 20.06 -28.09
N PHE A 503 -14.62 20.71 -26.96
CA PHE A 503 -13.61 21.77 -26.75
C PHE A 503 -13.65 22.90 -27.80
N SER A 504 -14.77 23.00 -28.49
CA SER A 504 -15.05 23.93 -29.59
C SER A 504 -16.47 24.50 -29.46
N GLY A 505 -17.18 24.14 -28.38
CA GLY A 505 -18.58 24.45 -28.14
C GLY A 505 -19.51 23.69 -29.08
N PHE A 506 -20.78 24.07 -29.05
CA PHE A 506 -21.76 23.52 -29.97
C PHE A 506 -21.42 23.94 -31.41
N ALA A 507 -21.16 23.00 -32.31
CA ALA A 507 -20.94 23.23 -33.74
C ALA A 507 -22.05 22.56 -34.57
N GLY A 508 -22.32 23.09 -35.77
CA GLY A 508 -23.28 22.51 -36.71
C GLY A 508 -24.75 22.82 -36.41
N ASP A 509 -25.65 22.00 -36.97
CA ASP A 509 -27.09 22.09 -36.76
C ASP A 509 -27.45 21.53 -35.38
N LEU A 510 -27.60 22.42 -34.40
CA LEU A 510 -28.09 22.09 -33.05
C LEU A 510 -29.44 21.36 -33.11
N PRO A 511 -29.71 20.40 -32.22
CA PRO A 511 -31.03 19.78 -32.14
C PRO A 511 -32.10 20.82 -31.76
N ASP A 512 -33.37 20.49 -32.06
CA ASP A 512 -34.50 21.32 -31.66
C ASP A 512 -34.95 20.99 -30.23
N GLU A 513 -33.99 21.06 -29.30
CA GLU A 513 -34.22 20.81 -27.87
C GLU A 513 -34.50 22.12 -27.14
N VAL A 514 -35.37 22.03 -26.12
CA VAL A 514 -35.82 23.18 -25.34
C VAL A 514 -35.59 22.97 -23.85
N ASP A 515 -35.42 24.06 -23.12
CA ASP A 515 -35.39 24.05 -21.66
C ASP A 515 -36.80 23.79 -21.05
N MET A 516 -36.86 23.70 -19.73
CA MET A 516 -38.11 23.52 -18.97
C MET A 516 -39.09 24.70 -19.12
N HIS A 517 -38.63 25.85 -19.61
CA HIS A 517 -39.46 27.03 -19.93
C HIS A 517 -39.90 27.08 -21.39
N GLY A 518 -39.42 26.17 -22.24
CA GLY A 518 -39.75 26.09 -23.66
C GLY A 518 -38.87 26.95 -24.58
N VAL A 519 -37.73 27.45 -24.10
CA VAL A 519 -36.76 28.19 -24.93
C VAL A 519 -35.83 27.21 -25.64
N SER A 520 -35.64 27.37 -26.95
CA SER A 520 -34.75 26.50 -27.73
C SER A 520 -33.29 26.76 -27.43
N ILE A 521 -32.44 25.72 -27.40
CA ILE A 521 -30.99 25.88 -27.28
C ILE A 521 -30.40 26.77 -28.38
N ARG A 522 -31.06 26.82 -29.55
CA ARG A 522 -30.68 27.68 -30.68
C ARG A 522 -30.82 29.18 -30.39
N ASP A 523 -31.62 29.54 -29.38
CA ASP A 523 -31.87 30.93 -28.98
C ASP A 523 -30.92 31.40 -27.86
N TYR A 524 -30.10 30.51 -27.29
CA TYR A 524 -29.11 30.86 -26.26
C TYR A 524 -27.83 31.48 -26.86
N ASP A 525 -27.15 32.34 -26.10
CA ASP A 525 -25.81 32.81 -26.45
C ASP A 525 -24.76 31.71 -26.18
N LEU A 526 -24.47 30.94 -27.23
CA LEU A 526 -23.49 29.87 -27.21
C LEU A 526 -22.09 30.33 -27.63
N ALA A 527 -21.91 31.61 -28.01
CA ALA A 527 -20.63 32.10 -28.52
C ALA A 527 -19.51 31.97 -27.48
N LYS A 528 -19.85 32.11 -26.20
CA LYS A 528 -18.93 31.93 -25.05
C LYS A 528 -18.27 30.55 -24.98
N TYR A 529 -18.89 29.51 -25.54
CA TYR A 529 -18.34 28.15 -25.53
C TYR A 529 -17.38 27.88 -26.69
N ARG A 530 -17.34 28.76 -27.70
CA ARG A 530 -16.42 28.66 -28.86
C ARG A 530 -15.14 29.49 -28.68
N GLN A 531 -14.96 30.09 -27.51
CA GLN A 531 -13.84 30.98 -27.23
C GLN A 531 -12.61 30.19 -26.76
N THR A 532 -11.44 30.84 -26.82
CA THR A 532 -10.16 30.27 -26.36
C THR A 532 -10.21 29.61 -24.97
N PRO A 533 -10.94 30.15 -23.98
CA PRO A 533 -11.09 29.51 -22.67
C PRO A 533 -11.75 28.13 -22.66
N CYS A 534 -12.38 27.66 -23.73
CA CYS A 534 -12.99 26.33 -23.80
C CYS A 534 -12.18 25.32 -24.61
N THR A 535 -11.00 25.71 -25.12
CA THR A 535 -10.13 24.81 -25.87
C THR A 535 -9.52 23.73 -24.96
N ALA A 536 -9.24 22.54 -25.51
CA ALA A 536 -8.64 21.43 -24.78
C ALA A 536 -7.30 21.83 -24.13
N ALA A 537 -6.48 22.62 -24.83
CA ALA A 537 -5.23 23.14 -24.30
C ALA A 537 -5.43 24.08 -23.10
N ALA A 538 -6.41 24.99 -23.15
CA ALA A 538 -6.70 25.91 -22.05
C ALA A 538 -7.31 25.20 -20.83
N VAL A 539 -8.17 24.20 -21.05
CA VAL A 539 -8.71 23.35 -19.98
C VAL A 539 -7.59 22.52 -19.35
N ARG A 540 -6.77 21.84 -20.14
CA ARG A 540 -5.61 21.07 -19.67
C ARG A 540 -4.71 21.90 -18.76
N ALA A 541 -4.28 23.07 -19.23
CA ALA A 541 -3.39 23.95 -18.46
C ALA A 541 -3.98 24.34 -17.10
N ARG A 542 -5.30 24.54 -17.01
CA ARG A 542 -5.96 24.87 -15.75
C ARG A 542 -6.12 23.67 -14.82
N VAL A 543 -6.49 22.50 -15.34
CA VAL A 543 -6.62 21.29 -14.52
C VAL A 543 -5.25 20.84 -13.99
N GLU A 544 -4.19 20.96 -14.81
CA GLU A 544 -2.80 20.73 -14.38
C GLU A 544 -2.35 21.76 -13.32
N ALA A 545 -2.67 23.04 -13.49
CA ALA A 545 -2.37 24.08 -12.49
C ALA A 545 -3.11 23.87 -11.15
N ALA A 546 -4.22 23.13 -11.15
CA ALA A 546 -4.93 22.73 -9.95
C ALA A 546 -4.26 21.57 -9.19
N GLY A 547 -3.30 20.88 -9.83
CA GLY A 547 -2.51 19.79 -9.24
C GLY A 547 -2.69 18.43 -9.91
N GLN A 548 -3.54 18.31 -10.93
CA GLN A 548 -3.76 17.03 -11.62
C GLN A 548 -2.55 16.67 -12.51
N PRO A 549 -1.94 15.49 -12.35
CA PRO A 549 -0.82 15.08 -13.18
C PRO A 549 -1.22 14.88 -14.65
N SER A 550 -0.35 15.31 -15.57
CA SER A 550 -0.63 15.28 -17.02
C SER A 550 -0.87 13.86 -17.54
N GLU A 551 -0.14 12.87 -17.00
CA GLU A 551 -0.25 11.45 -17.33
C GLU A 551 -1.54 10.79 -16.83
N ARG A 552 -2.29 11.49 -15.96
CA ARG A 552 -3.60 11.07 -15.42
C ARG A 552 -4.74 11.94 -15.93
N LEU A 553 -4.50 12.76 -16.96
CA LEU A 553 -5.47 13.71 -17.49
C LEU A 553 -5.74 13.45 -18.98
N PHE A 554 -6.89 12.83 -19.24
CA PHE A 554 -7.36 12.43 -20.56
C PHE A 554 -8.46 13.38 -21.01
N LEU A 555 -8.18 14.20 -22.03
CA LEU A 555 -9.17 15.06 -22.69
C LEU A 555 -9.54 14.43 -24.03
N LEU A 556 -10.83 14.19 -24.24
CA LEU A 556 -11.34 13.58 -25.46
C LEU A 556 -12.13 14.61 -26.24
N GLU A 557 -11.53 15.07 -27.34
CA GLU A 557 -12.10 16.12 -28.18
C GLU A 557 -13.09 15.56 -29.21
N GLY A 558 -14.34 16.02 -29.12
CA GLY A 558 -15.42 15.70 -30.04
C GLY A 558 -16.77 15.49 -29.34
N PRO A 559 -17.84 15.19 -30.11
CA PRO A 559 -19.14 14.83 -29.53
C PRO A 559 -19.01 13.64 -28.57
N ALA A 560 -19.70 13.70 -27.42
CA ALA A 560 -19.54 12.72 -26.35
C ALA A 560 -19.98 11.32 -26.81
N GLU A 561 -21.09 11.24 -27.52
CA GLU A 561 -21.65 10.03 -28.13
C GLU A 561 -20.69 9.34 -29.12
N GLU A 562 -19.76 10.09 -29.71
CA GLU A 562 -18.73 9.54 -30.60
C GLU A 562 -17.43 9.19 -29.87
N THR A 563 -17.06 9.97 -28.85
CA THR A 563 -15.78 9.87 -28.16
C THR A 563 -15.81 8.88 -27.01
N ILE A 564 -16.92 8.79 -26.27
CA ILE A 564 -17.11 7.85 -25.17
C ILE A 564 -16.84 6.40 -25.61
N PRO A 565 -17.41 5.87 -26.72
CA PRO A 565 -17.14 4.50 -27.15
C PRO A 565 -15.66 4.22 -27.52
N ARG A 566 -14.86 5.26 -27.80
CA ARG A 566 -13.46 5.11 -28.23
C ARG A 566 -12.51 4.87 -27.06
N LEU A 567 -12.81 5.48 -25.91
CA LEU A 567 -12.01 5.34 -24.70
C LEU A 567 -12.93 5.55 -23.50
N VAL A 568 -13.16 4.49 -22.75
CA VAL A 568 -13.94 4.49 -21.50
C VAL A 568 -12.98 4.13 -20.35
N PRO A 569 -13.04 4.80 -19.20
CA PRO A 569 -12.28 4.37 -18.03
C PRO A 569 -12.73 2.97 -17.58
N PRO A 570 -11.83 2.15 -17.01
CA PRO A 570 -12.18 0.79 -16.57
C PRO A 570 -13.11 0.77 -15.35
N LYS A 571 -13.03 1.81 -14.51
CA LYS A 571 -13.83 2.03 -13.30
C LYS A 571 -14.03 3.52 -13.09
N ILE A 572 -15.18 3.91 -12.54
CA ILE A 572 -15.54 5.30 -12.29
C ILE A 572 -15.91 5.46 -10.81
N ALA A 573 -15.30 6.44 -10.14
CA ALA A 573 -15.66 6.80 -8.77
C ALA A 573 -16.71 7.92 -8.74
N VAL A 574 -16.61 8.88 -9.66
CA VAL A 574 -17.53 10.01 -9.79
C VAL A 574 -17.81 10.24 -11.28
N LEU A 575 -19.09 10.12 -11.67
CA LEU A 575 -19.58 10.41 -13.01
C LEU A 575 -20.40 11.71 -12.99
N ARG A 576 -19.89 12.78 -13.59
CA ARG A 576 -20.59 14.05 -13.73
C ARG A 576 -21.05 14.24 -15.19
N LEU A 577 -22.35 14.45 -15.37
CA LEU A 577 -23.01 14.68 -16.66
C LEU A 577 -23.49 16.13 -16.71
N ASP A 578 -22.91 16.94 -17.59
CA ASP A 578 -23.13 18.38 -17.72
C ASP A 578 -23.10 18.79 -19.21
N ALA A 579 -23.85 18.04 -20.03
CA ALA A 579 -23.82 18.16 -21.48
C ALA A 579 -25.08 18.81 -22.07
N ASP A 580 -26.00 19.30 -21.22
CA ASP A 580 -27.31 19.90 -21.52
C ASP A 580 -28.31 19.01 -22.30
N LEU A 581 -27.85 18.29 -23.32
CA LEU A 581 -28.65 17.68 -24.40
C LEU A 581 -28.90 16.19 -24.19
N PHE A 582 -29.91 15.66 -24.92
CA PHE A 582 -30.30 14.25 -24.85
C PHE A 582 -29.17 13.28 -25.24
N ASP A 583 -28.63 13.41 -26.46
CA ASP A 583 -27.68 12.45 -27.04
C ASP A 583 -26.40 12.25 -26.19
N PRO A 584 -25.67 13.32 -25.80
CA PRO A 584 -24.45 13.14 -25.00
C PRO A 584 -24.76 12.59 -23.60
N THR A 585 -25.87 13.00 -22.98
CA THR A 585 -26.29 12.51 -21.65
C THR A 585 -26.66 11.04 -21.71
N TYR A 586 -27.47 10.63 -22.69
CA TYR A 586 -27.91 9.25 -22.85
C TYR A 586 -26.75 8.33 -23.22
N ALA A 587 -25.83 8.77 -24.10
CA ALA A 587 -24.62 8.02 -24.42
C ALA A 587 -23.75 7.78 -23.19
N ALA A 588 -23.51 8.82 -22.38
CA ALA A 588 -22.76 8.68 -21.14
C ALA A 588 -23.40 7.67 -20.18
N LEU A 589 -24.70 7.77 -19.91
CA LEU A 589 -25.41 6.82 -19.05
C LEU A 589 -25.30 5.37 -19.58
N ARG A 590 -25.51 5.16 -20.88
CA ARG A 590 -25.44 3.83 -21.49
C ARG A 590 -24.07 3.17 -21.39
N HIS A 591 -23.00 3.95 -21.50
CA HIS A 591 -21.64 3.43 -21.55
C HIS A 591 -20.92 3.42 -20.21
N MET A 592 -21.28 4.33 -19.29
CA MET A 592 -20.49 4.59 -18.08
C MET A 592 -21.21 4.30 -16.77
N PHE A 593 -22.55 4.30 -16.74
CA PHE A 593 -23.29 4.14 -15.47
C PHE A 593 -22.96 2.82 -14.75
N ASP A 594 -22.83 1.71 -15.49
CA ASP A 594 -22.46 0.40 -14.91
C ASP A 594 -20.99 0.29 -14.51
N LEU A 595 -20.16 1.26 -14.90
CA LEU A 595 -18.74 1.33 -14.52
C LEU A 595 -18.53 2.17 -13.27
N VAL A 596 -19.58 2.82 -12.75
CA VAL A 596 -19.53 3.51 -11.46
C VAL A 596 -19.44 2.46 -10.37
N GLU A 597 -18.34 2.47 -9.61
CA GLU A 597 -18.11 1.53 -8.52
C GLU A 597 -19.25 1.65 -7.49
N PRO A 598 -19.68 0.55 -6.85
CA PRO A 598 -20.64 0.61 -5.75
C PRO A 598 -20.17 1.59 -4.66
N GLY A 599 -21.04 2.52 -4.27
CA GLY A 599 -20.70 3.61 -3.36
C GLY A 599 -20.06 4.85 -4.02
N GLY A 600 -19.87 4.84 -5.34
CA GLY A 600 -19.46 5.98 -6.15
C GLY A 600 -20.61 6.97 -6.36
N TYR A 601 -20.36 8.05 -7.08
CA TYR A 601 -21.32 9.14 -7.27
C TYR A 601 -21.69 9.33 -8.73
N VAL A 602 -22.96 9.65 -8.96
CA VAL A 602 -23.44 10.18 -10.23
C VAL A 602 -24.06 11.55 -9.99
N ILE A 603 -23.69 12.51 -10.81
CA ILE A 603 -24.15 13.90 -10.76
C ILE A 603 -24.68 14.24 -12.16
N VAL A 604 -25.93 14.71 -12.23
CA VAL A 604 -26.57 15.19 -13.46
C VAL A 604 -26.87 16.67 -13.28
N ASP A 605 -26.15 17.52 -13.98
CA ASP A 605 -26.18 18.97 -13.75
C ASP A 605 -27.50 19.61 -14.20
N ASP A 606 -28.08 19.09 -15.27
CA ASP A 606 -29.13 19.77 -16.02
C ASP A 606 -30.50 19.09 -16.07
N TYR A 607 -30.70 18.07 -15.22
CA TYR A 607 -31.97 17.33 -15.18
C TYR A 607 -33.20 18.23 -14.95
N GLY A 608 -33.05 19.27 -14.13
CA GLY A 608 -34.13 20.21 -13.83
C GLY A 608 -34.21 21.44 -14.74
N HIS A 609 -33.30 21.58 -15.72
CA HIS A 609 -33.27 22.73 -16.63
C HIS A 609 -33.51 22.35 -18.10
N TRP A 610 -32.93 21.26 -18.59
CA TRP A 610 -33.05 20.83 -19.99
C TRP A 610 -33.95 19.61 -20.15
N LYS A 611 -34.95 19.70 -21.05
CA LYS A 611 -35.88 18.59 -21.27
C LYS A 611 -35.21 17.37 -21.87
N GLY A 612 -34.25 17.55 -22.78
CA GLY A 612 -33.52 16.44 -23.37
C GLY A 612 -32.63 15.71 -22.36
N CYS A 613 -31.94 16.44 -21.47
CA CYS A 613 -31.23 15.84 -20.34
C CYS A 613 -32.18 15.01 -19.46
N ALA A 614 -33.34 15.57 -19.09
CA ALA A 614 -34.33 14.85 -18.29
C ALA A 614 -34.85 13.59 -19.00
N GLU A 615 -35.21 13.70 -20.28
CA GLU A 615 -35.68 12.59 -21.09
C GLU A 615 -34.62 11.49 -21.24
N ALA A 616 -33.35 11.84 -21.42
CA ALA A 616 -32.25 10.89 -21.48
C ALA A 616 -32.12 10.07 -20.19
N VAL A 617 -32.18 10.74 -19.03
CA VAL A 617 -32.13 10.09 -17.72
C VAL A 617 -33.35 9.21 -17.49
N ASP A 618 -34.55 9.76 -17.70
CA ASP A 618 -35.81 9.04 -17.49
C ASP A 618 -35.89 7.80 -18.37
N ARG A 619 -35.53 7.94 -19.65
CA ARG A 619 -35.49 6.84 -20.61
C ARG A 619 -34.50 5.76 -20.16
N PHE A 620 -33.29 6.14 -19.76
CA PHE A 620 -32.28 5.20 -19.32
C PHE A 620 -32.75 4.35 -18.12
N PHE A 621 -33.35 4.97 -17.11
CA PHE A 621 -33.87 4.26 -15.94
C PHE A 621 -35.13 3.44 -16.26
N ALA A 622 -36.01 3.94 -17.14
CA ALA A 622 -37.19 3.21 -17.61
C ALA A 622 -36.81 1.94 -18.40
N GLU A 623 -35.80 2.01 -19.29
CA GLU A 623 -35.29 0.85 -20.04
C GLU A 623 -34.71 -0.24 -19.11
N ARG A 624 -34.26 0.14 -17.91
CA ARG A 624 -33.77 -0.77 -16.86
C ARG A 624 -34.86 -1.28 -15.92
N GLY A 625 -36.07 -0.75 -16.01
CA GLY A 625 -37.15 -1.06 -15.06
C GLY A 625 -36.88 -0.56 -13.63
N THR A 626 -36.09 0.52 -13.50
CA THR A 626 -35.71 1.13 -12.22
C THR A 626 -36.18 2.59 -12.16
N VAL A 627 -36.28 3.15 -10.96
CA VAL A 627 -36.64 4.57 -10.78
C VAL A 627 -35.35 5.40 -10.69
N PHE A 628 -35.36 6.59 -11.28
CA PHE A 628 -34.28 7.57 -11.11
C PHE A 628 -34.08 7.91 -9.63
N PRO A 629 -32.93 7.61 -9.01
CA PRO A 629 -32.70 7.78 -7.57
C PRO A 629 -32.15 9.16 -7.20
N GLY A 630 -32.02 10.09 -8.16
CA GLY A 630 -31.36 11.36 -7.95
C GLY A 630 -32.02 12.24 -6.90
N GLU A 631 -31.22 12.78 -6.00
CA GLU A 631 -31.65 13.79 -5.02
C GLU A 631 -31.34 15.19 -5.54
N LYS A 632 -32.28 16.11 -5.35
CA LYS A 632 -32.17 17.49 -5.83
C LYS A 632 -31.10 18.26 -5.04
N ILE A 633 -30.07 18.77 -5.72
CA ILE A 633 -28.97 19.57 -5.15
C ILE A 633 -29.30 21.06 -5.19
N ASP A 634 -29.70 21.55 -6.37
CA ASP A 634 -30.21 22.91 -6.57
C ASP A 634 -31.42 22.87 -7.52
N TYR A 635 -31.79 23.99 -8.17
CA TYR A 635 -32.97 24.00 -9.03
C TYR A 635 -32.87 23.04 -10.23
N THR A 636 -31.67 22.75 -10.71
CA THR A 636 -31.39 21.98 -11.93
C THR A 636 -30.63 20.68 -11.68
N CYS A 637 -29.69 20.70 -10.75
CA CYS A 637 -28.76 19.60 -10.56
C CYS A 637 -29.29 18.55 -9.58
N TYR A 638 -29.07 17.28 -9.94
CA TYR A 638 -29.42 16.10 -9.15
C TYR A 638 -28.20 15.21 -8.98
N GLY A 639 -28.06 14.57 -7.82
CA GLY A 639 -26.96 13.65 -7.57
C GLY A 639 -27.35 12.54 -6.62
N TRP A 640 -26.63 11.42 -6.68
CA TRP A 640 -26.80 10.31 -5.75
C TRP A 640 -25.52 9.48 -5.64
N ARG A 641 -25.47 8.66 -4.59
CA ARG A 641 -24.46 7.63 -4.38
C ARG A 641 -25.00 6.27 -4.82
N THR A 642 -24.23 5.51 -5.59
CA THR A 642 -24.62 4.20 -6.17
C THR A 642 -24.55 3.04 -5.19
#